data_AF-A0A7V4SM14-F1
#
_entry.id   AF-A0A7V4SM14-F1
#
_cell.length_a   1.000
_cell.length_b   1.000
_cell.length_c   1.000
_cell.angle_alpha   90.00
_cell.angle_beta   90.00
_cell.angle_gamma   90.00
#
_symmetry.space_group_name_H-M   'P 1'
#
loop_
_entity.id
_entity.type
_entity.pdbx_description
1 polymer ?
#
loop_
_entity_poly.entity_id
_entity_poly.type
_entity_poly.pdbx_seq_one_letter_code
_entity_poly.pdbx_strand_id
1 'polypeptide(L)'
;MVLPSRSRGATPPEYGIDRLRGTLSPTRYRAAGPSRIMKRREGAMGARFFLGRPKAAGESSGAPGRYELDADRLTTHAAVIGMTGSGKTGLLVNLLEEAALAGVPTLVLDPKGDLTNRLLVFPDYRPEDFAPFAPVGRAAETAERWKAGVEAFGPGPDAARSLARVPVRVLTPGAELRPVNVLERFACPPVEERAEVALSAAASLMALADLPDDPATSPEGLLLSHLLLDLWDSGSAPSLEDLVRQVLSPRLQRIGVLDLDTVIPPKERTALALRLNALLASPALAAWRSGAALDLDEWLNPASAGAQTVLTLSHLPESQRLFFLGLLLGELASWTRRQTGSDSLRALVVFDEVFGYFPPHPANPPTKAPLLTLLKQARAFGVGVVLATQNPVDLDYKGLTNAGLWFLGRLQTEPDRRRVADALGALPGGVDAAERLGEIAPRTFLVHDVKRDAPLLMETRHCVSFLAGPLALPQLERLLGAARPAPAPGSQEGPRSGGPPTVPAGWSSYFSGTGSLVPHLAAEVQLSYRTAPKAPPVSLIQKVLWPLGGATLEADLAADPLDAESLGTETWPGSGSSASPLPAYFSSWKPDRAAKAAAAALALRRTLNLLKDPVTGEMQAPGEPEASFRGRVSALREARRAAEETKALDPLRRRLDRAEDRVRQLEIKVESQRSESKARSADTALSVGLGVLGGLLGSKRSLGGAISRTASKKRMADRAEDRLEALESDLADARAERDTAAAALAAAREEHLRRFLGGDMEAITLLPAARGGVQILSFGILWKPRS
;
A
#
# COMPACT_ATOMS: atom_id res chain seq x y z
N MET A 1 -83.06 1.71 22.00
CA MET A 1 -82.91 0.52 22.86
C MET A 1 -81.75 -0.29 22.31
N VAL A 2 -80.88 -0.72 23.22
CA VAL A 2 -79.73 -1.62 23.04
C VAL A 2 -80.01 -2.72 22.01
N LEU A 3 -79.01 -3.10 21.20
CA LEU A 3 -78.46 -4.47 21.16
C LEU A 3 -77.37 -4.67 20.08
N PRO A 4 -76.51 -5.71 20.21
CA PRO A 4 -75.16 -5.78 19.67
C PRO A 4 -74.85 -7.08 18.88
N SER A 5 -73.57 -7.19 18.49
CA SER A 5 -72.71 -8.40 18.51
C SER A 5 -72.43 -9.20 17.22
N ARG A 6 -71.18 -9.71 17.23
CA ARG A 6 -70.49 -10.75 16.41
C ARG A 6 -69.72 -10.21 15.19
N SER A 7 -68.51 -10.66 14.87
CA SER A 7 -67.53 -11.59 15.47
C SER A 7 -66.20 -11.47 14.70
N ARG A 8 -65.11 -11.97 15.32
CA ARG A 8 -63.69 -11.93 14.90
C ARG A 8 -63.36 -12.68 13.59
N GLY A 9 -62.29 -12.22 12.92
CA GLY A 9 -61.46 -12.93 11.95
C GLY A 9 -60.20 -12.09 11.64
N ALA A 10 -59.01 -12.70 11.61
CA ALA A 10 -57.69 -12.10 11.86
C ALA A 10 -56.93 -11.53 10.64
N THR A 11 -55.98 -10.61 10.90
CA THR A 11 -54.83 -10.25 10.03
C THR A 11 -53.56 -9.99 10.88
N PRO A 12 -52.35 -10.28 10.35
CA PRO A 12 -51.07 -10.27 11.10
C PRO A 12 -50.46 -8.86 11.26
N PRO A 13 -49.53 -8.64 12.22
CA PRO A 13 -49.01 -7.31 12.52
C PRO A 13 -47.90 -6.87 11.55
N GLU A 14 -48.08 -5.67 10.98
CA GLU A 14 -47.04 -4.90 10.30
C GLU A 14 -45.96 -4.44 11.30
N TYR A 15 -44.69 -4.72 10.98
CA TYR A 15 -43.54 -4.13 11.66
C TYR A 15 -43.27 -2.73 11.10
N GLY A 16 -43.50 -1.71 11.92
CA GLY A 16 -43.27 -0.30 11.59
C GLY A 16 -41.78 0.06 11.53
N ILE A 17 -41.32 0.42 10.33
CA ILE A 17 -40.10 1.19 10.10
C ILE A 17 -40.50 2.66 10.15
N ASP A 18 -40.42 3.27 11.33
CA ASP A 18 -40.62 4.71 11.45
C ASP A 18 -39.85 5.24 12.66
N ARG A 19 -38.54 5.49 12.50
CA ARG A 19 -37.70 6.22 13.47
C ARG A 19 -36.30 6.58 12.95
N LEU A 20 -36.20 7.22 11.79
CA LEU A 20 -34.98 7.93 11.34
C LEU A 20 -35.29 9.26 10.64
N ARG A 21 -36.33 9.97 11.07
CA ARG A 21 -36.61 11.35 10.63
C ARG A 21 -36.36 12.34 11.75
N GLY A 22 -35.12 12.81 11.84
CA GLY A 22 -34.74 14.02 12.54
C GLY A 22 -34.12 14.98 11.53
N THR A 23 -34.92 15.90 11.00
CA THR A 23 -34.51 16.94 10.04
C THR A 23 -33.69 18.02 10.74
N LEU A 24 -32.42 18.17 10.35
CA LEU A 24 -31.64 19.38 10.63
C LEU A 24 -32.06 20.46 9.63
N SER A 25 -32.76 21.48 10.11
CA SER A 25 -33.04 22.71 9.35
C SER A 25 -31.97 23.76 9.68
N PRO A 26 -31.34 24.42 8.70
CA PRO A 26 -30.35 25.44 8.96
C PRO A 26 -31.03 26.81 9.03
N THR A 27 -31.35 27.33 10.23
CA THR A 27 -31.53 28.78 10.42
C THR A 27 -31.55 29.22 11.89
N ARG A 28 -30.74 30.26 12.15
CA ARG A 28 -30.80 31.23 13.27
C ARG A 28 -30.36 30.74 14.66
N TYR A 29 -29.07 30.83 14.95
CA TYR A 29 -28.61 31.12 16.30
C TYR A 29 -28.58 32.64 16.53
N ARG A 30 -29.60 33.14 17.23
CA ARG A 30 -29.53 34.42 17.97
C ARG A 30 -28.94 34.12 19.34
N ALA A 31 -28.04 34.99 19.79
CA ALA A 31 -27.43 34.98 21.11
C ALA A 31 -28.45 34.78 22.23
N ALA A 32 -28.22 33.77 23.07
CA ALA A 32 -28.86 33.63 24.38
C ALA A 32 -27.75 33.31 25.40
N GLY A 33 -27.63 34.17 26.41
CA GLY A 33 -26.61 34.12 27.45
C GLY A 33 -26.74 32.94 28.42
N PRO A 34 -25.80 32.84 29.37
CA PRO A 34 -25.49 31.61 30.08
C PRO A 34 -26.48 31.39 31.22
N SER A 35 -27.22 30.27 31.22
CA SER A 35 -27.95 29.82 32.41
C SER A 35 -28.30 28.33 32.35
N ARG A 36 -27.88 27.63 33.41
CA ARG A 36 -28.18 26.24 33.82
C ARG A 36 -27.29 25.14 33.25
N ILE A 37 -26.07 25.15 33.80
CA ILE A 37 -25.18 23.99 33.93
C ILE A 37 -25.93 22.87 34.68
N MET A 38 -26.44 21.88 33.95
CA MET A 38 -26.76 20.57 34.50
C MET A 38 -25.46 19.76 34.60
N LYS A 39 -24.97 19.61 35.84
CA LYS A 39 -23.91 18.65 36.19
C LYS A 39 -24.40 17.21 35.90
N ARG A 40 -23.93 16.59 34.81
CA ARG A 40 -23.80 15.13 34.71
C ARG A 40 -22.65 14.74 33.76
N ARG A 41 -21.64 14.11 34.39
CA ARG A 41 -20.46 13.35 33.91
C ARG A 41 -19.38 14.11 33.13
N GLU A 42 -18.44 14.69 33.88
CA GLU A 42 -17.06 14.92 33.43
C GLU A 42 -16.34 13.56 33.28
N GLY A 43 -15.92 13.22 32.06
CA GLY A 43 -14.94 12.16 31.76
C GLY A 43 -15.35 10.70 32.03
N ALA A 44 -14.58 9.77 31.47
CA ALA A 44 -14.72 8.33 31.72
C ALA A 44 -14.01 7.89 33.01
N MET A 45 -14.25 8.61 34.11
CA MET A 45 -13.58 8.40 35.39
C MET A 45 -13.72 6.95 35.87
N GLY A 46 -12.60 6.22 35.93
CA GLY A 46 -12.55 4.82 36.36
C GLY A 46 -13.11 3.80 35.36
N ALA A 47 -13.30 4.16 34.09
CA ALA A 47 -13.68 3.20 33.05
C ALA A 47 -12.55 2.18 32.80
N ARG A 48 -12.93 0.92 32.57
CA ARG A 48 -12.00 -0.17 32.30
C ARG A 48 -12.25 -0.73 30.91
N PHE A 49 -11.23 -0.66 30.06
CA PHE A 49 -11.26 -1.16 28.69
C PHE A 49 -10.85 -2.63 28.69
N PHE A 50 -11.76 -3.52 28.35
CA PHE A 50 -11.46 -4.93 28.20
C PHE A 50 -10.76 -5.16 26.85
N LEU A 51 -9.45 -5.41 26.86
CA LEU A 51 -8.67 -5.54 25.62
C LEU A 51 -8.31 -6.99 25.26
N GLY A 52 -8.47 -7.94 26.18
CA GLY A 52 -8.02 -9.30 25.93
C GLY A 52 -7.81 -10.14 27.18
N ARG A 53 -6.92 -11.12 27.07
CA ARG A 53 -6.50 -11.98 28.19
C ARG A 53 -4.99 -11.90 28.39
N PRO A 54 -4.49 -11.95 29.64
CA PRO A 54 -3.07 -12.16 29.89
C PRO A 54 -2.62 -13.50 29.28
N LYS A 55 -1.38 -13.56 28.80
CA LYS A 55 -0.77 -14.76 28.22
C LYS A 55 0.58 -15.00 28.87
N ALA A 56 0.88 -16.22 29.30
CA ALA A 56 2.24 -16.54 29.77
C ALA A 56 3.18 -16.72 28.56
N ALA A 57 4.47 -16.45 28.76
CA ALA A 57 5.47 -16.65 27.73
C ALA A 57 5.57 -18.15 27.37
N GLY A 58 5.42 -18.49 26.08
CA GLY A 58 5.51 -19.86 25.58
C GLY A 58 4.21 -20.67 25.55
N GLU A 59 3.09 -20.14 26.04
CA GLU A 59 1.78 -20.83 25.96
C GLU A 59 1.10 -20.57 24.60
N SER A 60 0.43 -21.58 24.04
CA SER A 60 -0.34 -21.46 22.80
C SER A 60 -1.67 -20.73 23.01
N SER A 61 -2.26 -20.84 24.20
CA SER A 61 -3.54 -20.20 24.60
C SER A 61 -3.35 -19.22 25.76
N GLY A 62 -4.06 -18.08 25.77
CA GLY A 62 -4.06 -17.15 26.92
C GLY A 62 -4.51 -17.79 28.24
N ALA A 63 -3.99 -17.27 29.35
CA ALA A 63 -4.35 -17.69 30.71
C ALA A 63 -5.80 -17.29 31.06
N PRO A 64 -6.48 -17.99 31.99
CA PRO A 64 -7.79 -17.58 32.46
C PRO A 64 -7.71 -16.20 33.15
N GLY A 65 -8.49 -15.23 32.67
CA GLY A 65 -8.54 -13.87 33.20
C GLY A 65 -8.94 -12.84 32.16
N ARG A 66 -9.25 -11.61 32.60
CA ARG A 66 -9.49 -10.46 31.72
C ARG A 66 -8.36 -9.47 31.90
N TYR A 67 -7.78 -9.02 30.79
CA TYR A 67 -6.93 -7.84 30.80
C TYR A 67 -7.81 -6.60 30.61
N GLU A 68 -7.93 -5.84 31.68
CA GLU A 68 -8.66 -4.58 31.73
C GLU A 68 -7.67 -3.43 31.88
N LEU A 69 -7.61 -2.56 30.87
CA LEU A 69 -6.84 -1.33 30.91
C LEU A 69 -7.69 -0.23 31.56
N ASP A 70 -7.15 0.44 32.57
CA ASP A 70 -7.76 1.67 33.09
C ASP A 70 -7.69 2.76 32.00
N ALA A 71 -8.84 3.29 31.59
CA ALA A 71 -8.97 4.25 30.50
C ALA A 71 -8.10 5.50 30.73
N ASP A 72 -7.94 5.91 32.00
CA ASP A 72 -7.15 7.09 32.36
C ASP A 72 -5.64 6.89 32.08
N ARG A 73 -5.18 5.65 31.85
CA ARG A 73 -3.82 5.39 31.33
C ARG A 73 -3.60 5.93 29.92
N LEU A 74 -4.64 6.09 29.11
CA LEU A 74 -4.50 6.65 27.76
C LEU A 74 -4.23 8.16 27.77
N THR A 75 -4.40 8.84 28.90
CA THR A 75 -3.98 10.25 29.06
C THR A 75 -2.48 10.43 28.93
N THR A 76 -1.68 9.39 29.20
CA THR A 76 -0.23 9.39 28.95
C THR A 76 0.12 8.97 27.53
N HIS A 77 -0.84 8.94 26.61
CA HIS A 77 -0.67 8.50 25.22
C HIS A 77 -0.29 7.01 25.09
N ALA A 78 -0.46 6.46 23.89
CA ALA A 78 -0.09 5.10 23.59
C ALA A 78 0.62 4.97 22.23
N ALA A 79 1.60 4.08 22.16
CA ALA A 79 2.23 3.64 20.92
C ALA A 79 1.79 2.20 20.60
N VAL A 80 1.34 1.94 19.37
CA VAL A 80 0.98 0.60 18.90
C VAL A 80 1.86 0.24 17.70
N ILE A 81 2.80 -0.67 17.90
CA ILE A 81 3.80 -1.02 16.89
C ILE A 81 3.67 -2.50 16.58
N GLY A 82 3.53 -2.84 15.30
CA GLY A 82 3.54 -4.24 14.87
C GLY A 82 3.34 -4.38 13.37
N MET A 83 4.05 -5.31 12.75
CA MET A 83 3.98 -5.56 11.30
C MET A 83 2.56 -5.93 10.83
N THR A 84 2.35 -6.01 9.52
CA THR A 84 1.14 -6.58 8.92
C THR A 84 0.85 -7.99 9.45
N GLY A 85 -0.40 -8.22 9.88
CA GLY A 85 -0.84 -9.49 10.47
C GLY A 85 -0.50 -9.68 11.96
N SER A 86 0.14 -8.70 12.62
CA SER A 86 0.38 -8.72 14.08
C SER A 86 -0.92 -8.58 14.90
N GLY A 87 -1.99 -8.07 14.30
CA GLY A 87 -3.26 -7.78 14.99
C GLY A 87 -3.47 -6.30 15.35
N LYS A 88 -2.59 -5.39 14.89
CA LYS A 88 -2.64 -3.93 15.15
C LYS A 88 -4.05 -3.35 14.96
N THR A 89 -4.64 -3.55 13.78
CA THR A 89 -5.98 -3.05 13.45
C THR A 89 -7.04 -3.57 14.41
N GLY A 90 -6.96 -4.85 14.80
CA GLY A 90 -7.87 -5.43 15.78
C GLY A 90 -7.77 -4.74 17.14
N LEU A 91 -6.54 -4.52 17.63
CA LEU A 91 -6.31 -3.81 18.89
C LEU A 91 -6.84 -2.36 18.85
N LEU A 92 -6.60 -1.63 17.75
CA LEU A 92 -7.12 -0.27 17.58
C LEU A 92 -8.66 -0.27 17.59
N VAL A 93 -9.30 -1.20 16.89
CA VAL A 93 -10.76 -1.35 16.91
C VAL A 93 -11.25 -1.74 18.31
N ASN A 94 -10.54 -2.58 19.06
CA ASN A 94 -10.89 -2.86 20.46
C ASN A 94 -10.84 -1.59 21.31
N LEU A 95 -9.80 -0.77 21.19
CA LEU A 95 -9.72 0.52 21.89
C LEU A 95 -10.89 1.44 21.53
N LEU A 96 -11.25 1.51 20.24
CA LEU A 96 -12.40 2.30 19.76
C LEU A 96 -13.74 1.77 20.28
N GLU A 97 -13.93 0.45 20.34
CA GLU A 97 -15.13 -0.18 20.89
C GLU A 97 -15.26 0.10 22.39
N GLU A 98 -14.19 -0.07 23.17
CA GLU A 98 -14.22 0.19 24.61
C GLU A 98 -14.40 1.68 24.92
N ALA A 99 -13.77 2.58 24.15
CA ALA A 99 -13.99 4.01 24.26
C ALA A 99 -15.46 4.39 23.99
N ALA A 100 -16.05 3.84 22.93
CA ALA A 100 -17.46 4.02 22.59
C ALA A 100 -18.39 3.54 23.73
N LEU A 101 -18.14 2.36 24.29
CA LEU A 101 -18.92 1.81 25.41
C LEU A 101 -18.74 2.61 26.71
N ALA A 102 -17.56 3.18 26.94
CA ALA A 102 -17.27 4.06 28.07
C ALA A 102 -17.80 5.49 27.88
N GLY A 103 -18.33 5.83 26.70
CA GLY A 103 -18.82 7.17 26.38
C GLY A 103 -17.70 8.18 26.08
N VAL A 104 -16.49 7.72 25.79
CA VAL A 104 -15.35 8.58 25.40
C VAL A 104 -15.44 8.88 23.91
N PRO A 105 -15.61 10.14 23.50
CA PRO A 105 -15.59 10.51 22.09
C PRO A 105 -14.21 10.26 21.47
N THR A 106 -14.20 9.84 20.21
CA THR A 106 -12.95 9.49 19.52
C THR A 106 -12.80 10.19 18.17
N LEU A 107 -11.62 10.75 17.91
CA LEU A 107 -11.21 11.21 16.59
C LEU A 107 -10.22 10.21 16.00
N VAL A 108 -10.54 9.66 14.83
CA VAL A 108 -9.76 8.61 14.19
C VAL A 108 -9.20 9.12 12.87
N LEU A 109 -7.88 9.13 12.73
CA LEU A 109 -7.15 9.50 11.52
C LEU A 109 -6.73 8.20 10.84
N ASP A 110 -7.31 7.93 9.66
CA ASP A 110 -7.20 6.63 9.00
C ASP A 110 -6.70 6.76 7.54
N PRO A 111 -5.38 6.88 7.33
CA PRO A 111 -4.78 6.91 6.00
C PRO A 111 -4.99 5.62 5.19
N LYS A 112 -5.22 4.48 5.85
CA LYS A 112 -5.37 3.18 5.18
C LYS A 112 -6.83 2.83 4.89
N GLY A 113 -7.78 3.37 5.65
CA GLY A 113 -9.21 3.10 5.53
C GLY A 113 -9.69 1.88 6.32
N ASP A 114 -8.82 1.25 7.13
CA ASP A 114 -9.11 0.03 7.89
C ASP A 114 -10.04 0.27 9.10
N LEU A 115 -9.97 1.44 9.72
CA LEU A 115 -10.73 1.77 10.93
C LEU A 115 -12.18 2.18 10.62
N THR A 116 -12.50 2.42 9.35
CA THR A 116 -13.90 2.54 8.87
C THR A 116 -14.73 1.28 9.13
N ASN A 117 -14.09 0.13 9.35
CA ASN A 117 -14.73 -1.12 9.78
C ASN A 117 -15.53 -0.99 11.08
N ARG A 118 -15.34 0.08 11.86
CA ARG A 118 -16.22 0.40 12.99
C ARG A 118 -17.69 0.59 12.61
N LEU A 119 -18.00 0.84 11.33
CA LEU A 119 -19.36 0.82 10.79
C LEU A 119 -19.98 -0.59 10.73
N LEU A 120 -19.15 -1.64 10.71
CA LEU A 120 -19.58 -3.01 10.45
C LEU A 120 -19.89 -3.76 11.75
N VAL A 121 -20.79 -3.22 12.56
CA VAL A 121 -21.29 -3.90 13.77
C VAL A 121 -22.60 -4.60 13.43
N PHE A 122 -22.61 -5.94 13.52
CA PHE A 122 -23.75 -6.79 13.16
C PHE A 122 -24.26 -7.56 14.39
N PRO A 123 -25.20 -7.00 15.18
CA PRO A 123 -25.61 -7.59 16.46
C PRO A 123 -26.30 -8.95 16.37
N ASP A 124 -26.96 -9.21 15.24
CA ASP A 124 -27.72 -10.43 15.00
C ASP A 124 -26.90 -11.50 14.23
N TYR A 125 -25.67 -11.19 13.83
CA TYR A 125 -24.78 -12.05 13.05
C TYR A 125 -25.45 -12.68 11.82
N ARG A 126 -26.28 -11.91 11.10
CA ARG A 126 -27.00 -12.41 9.92
C ARG A 126 -26.05 -12.58 8.75
N PRO A 127 -26.05 -13.73 8.04
CA PRO A 127 -25.20 -13.94 6.87
C PRO A 127 -25.30 -12.82 5.83
N GLU A 128 -26.48 -12.22 5.66
CA GLU A 128 -26.73 -11.14 4.70
C GLU A 128 -25.89 -9.88 4.98
N ASP A 129 -25.63 -9.58 6.26
CA ASP A 129 -24.83 -8.42 6.67
C ASP A 129 -23.35 -8.61 6.32
N PHE A 130 -22.85 -9.85 6.38
CA PHE A 130 -21.47 -10.20 6.01
C PHE A 130 -21.30 -10.39 4.52
N ALA A 131 -22.36 -10.70 3.77
CA ALA A 131 -22.30 -11.04 2.34
C ALA A 131 -21.54 -10.03 1.46
N PRO A 132 -21.63 -8.69 1.66
CA PRO A 132 -20.89 -7.72 0.86
C PRO A 132 -19.36 -7.73 1.11
N PHE A 133 -18.91 -8.34 2.20
CA PHE A 133 -17.54 -8.28 2.70
C PHE A 133 -16.88 -9.66 2.84
N ALA A 134 -17.67 -10.73 2.82
CA ALA A 134 -17.22 -12.10 2.89
C ALA A 134 -16.80 -12.63 1.50
N PRO A 135 -15.96 -13.68 1.44
CA PRO A 135 -15.73 -14.41 0.20
C PRO A 135 -17.05 -14.91 -0.42
N VAL A 136 -17.12 -14.90 -1.75
CA VAL A 136 -18.33 -15.28 -2.50
C VAL A 136 -18.85 -16.66 -2.03
N GLY A 137 -20.13 -16.69 -1.63
CA GLY A 137 -20.79 -17.92 -1.16
C GLY A 137 -20.45 -18.35 0.28
N ARG A 138 -19.62 -17.61 1.02
CA ARG A 138 -19.18 -17.97 2.39
C ARG A 138 -19.67 -17.02 3.49
N ALA A 139 -20.75 -16.29 3.23
CA ALA A 139 -21.30 -15.32 4.17
C ALA A 139 -21.76 -15.98 5.49
N ALA A 140 -22.44 -17.13 5.41
CA ALA A 140 -22.89 -17.87 6.58
C ALA A 140 -21.74 -18.42 7.42
N GLU A 141 -20.74 -19.04 6.78
CA GLU A 141 -19.52 -19.51 7.48
C GLU A 141 -18.78 -18.35 8.15
N THR A 142 -18.70 -17.20 7.48
CA THR A 142 -18.05 -16.00 8.02
C THR A 142 -18.80 -15.47 9.24
N ALA A 143 -20.13 -15.41 9.20
CA ALA A 143 -20.97 -14.96 10.30
C ALA A 143 -20.83 -15.85 11.54
N GLU A 144 -20.92 -17.18 11.36
CA GLU A 144 -20.75 -18.16 12.45
C GLU A 144 -19.34 -18.10 13.06
N ARG A 145 -18.30 -18.04 12.22
CA ARG A 145 -16.92 -17.90 12.69
C ARG A 145 -16.73 -16.61 13.49
N TRP A 146 -17.30 -15.50 13.03
CA TRP A 146 -17.19 -14.21 13.71
C TRP A 146 -17.91 -14.23 15.06
N LYS A 147 -19.13 -14.78 15.09
CA LYS A 147 -19.92 -14.97 16.30
C LYS A 147 -19.17 -15.82 17.33
N ALA A 148 -18.65 -16.98 16.92
CA ALA A 148 -17.88 -17.85 17.81
C ALA A 148 -16.64 -17.15 18.39
N GLY A 149 -15.94 -16.35 17.58
CA GLY A 149 -14.79 -15.55 18.05
C GLY A 149 -15.18 -14.50 19.10
N VAL A 150 -16.29 -13.81 18.91
CA VAL A 150 -16.81 -12.81 19.85
C VAL A 150 -17.28 -13.47 21.15
N GLU A 151 -18.05 -14.55 21.07
CA GLU A 151 -18.54 -15.29 22.24
C GLU A 151 -17.40 -15.90 23.08
N ALA A 152 -16.32 -16.37 22.44
CA ALA A 152 -15.17 -16.96 23.12
C ALA A 152 -14.45 -16.00 24.09
N PHE A 153 -14.49 -14.69 23.85
CA PHE A 153 -13.83 -13.68 24.68
C PHE A 153 -14.78 -12.96 25.66
N GLY A 154 -16.09 -13.16 25.56
CA GLY A 154 -17.08 -12.64 26.50
C GLY A 154 -17.79 -11.30 26.19
N PRO A 155 -17.45 -10.47 25.17
CA PRO A 155 -18.36 -9.41 24.76
C PRO A 155 -19.59 -10.08 24.09
N GLY A 156 -20.68 -10.24 24.83
CA GLY A 156 -21.90 -10.87 24.32
C GLY A 156 -22.69 -9.98 23.34
N PRO A 157 -23.83 -10.47 22.81
CA PRO A 157 -24.69 -9.73 21.88
C PRO A 157 -25.14 -8.35 22.39
N ASP A 158 -25.18 -8.15 23.71
CA ASP A 158 -25.51 -6.86 24.32
C ASP A 158 -24.44 -5.78 24.08
N ALA A 159 -23.16 -6.17 24.03
CA ALA A 159 -22.08 -5.27 23.66
C ALA A 159 -22.22 -4.85 22.18
N ALA A 160 -22.54 -5.79 21.28
CA ALA A 160 -22.79 -5.50 19.87
C ALA A 160 -23.99 -4.57 19.68
N ARG A 161 -25.10 -4.82 20.37
CA ARG A 161 -26.28 -3.93 20.36
C ARG A 161 -25.97 -2.54 20.89
N SER A 162 -25.13 -2.43 21.93
CA SER A 162 -24.73 -1.14 22.49
C SER A 162 -23.83 -0.38 21.53
N LEU A 163 -22.81 -1.05 20.97
CA LEU A 163 -21.88 -0.48 19.98
C LEU A 163 -22.58 -0.03 18.69
N ALA A 164 -23.58 -0.77 18.22
CA ALA A 164 -24.37 -0.43 17.04
C ALA A 164 -25.21 0.85 17.23
N ARG A 165 -25.47 1.27 18.48
CA ARG A 165 -26.20 2.51 18.80
C ARG A 165 -25.30 3.73 18.93
N VAL A 166 -23.99 3.52 19.09
CA VAL A 166 -23.04 4.63 19.19
C VAL A 166 -22.89 5.28 17.82
N PRO A 167 -23.06 6.60 17.70
CA PRO A 167 -22.96 7.29 16.42
C PRO A 167 -21.52 7.26 15.88
N VAL A 168 -21.37 6.80 14.64
CA VAL A 168 -20.10 6.82 13.90
C VAL A 168 -20.24 7.76 12.71
N ARG A 169 -19.50 8.86 12.75
CA ARG A 169 -19.40 9.85 11.69
C ARG A 169 -18.18 9.52 10.85
N VAL A 170 -18.37 9.17 9.58
CA VAL A 170 -17.26 9.03 8.63
C VAL A 170 -17.21 10.28 7.75
N LEU A 171 -16.06 10.94 7.71
CA LEU A 171 -15.82 12.07 6.82
C LEU A 171 -14.75 11.69 5.80
N THR A 172 -14.91 12.22 4.59
CA THR A 172 -14.05 11.94 3.43
C THR A 172 -13.50 13.27 2.90
N PRO A 173 -12.50 13.88 3.56
CA PRO A 173 -11.91 15.14 3.13
C PRO A 173 -11.49 15.07 1.66
N GLY A 174 -11.78 16.10 0.87
CA GLY A 174 -11.47 16.12 -0.56
C GLY A 174 -12.31 15.19 -1.45
N ALA A 175 -13.36 14.54 -0.94
CA ALA A 175 -14.31 13.75 -1.73
C ALA A 175 -15.77 14.19 -1.47
N GLU A 176 -16.67 13.93 -2.43
CA GLU A 176 -18.06 14.43 -2.40
C GLU A 176 -18.98 13.74 -1.38
N LEU A 177 -18.68 12.50 -0.97
CA LEU A 177 -19.59 11.68 -0.16
C LEU A 177 -19.89 12.34 1.22
N ARG A 178 -18.86 12.85 1.89
CA ARG A 178 -18.93 13.61 3.16
C ARG A 178 -17.71 14.56 3.27
N PRO A 179 -17.64 15.64 2.48
CA PRO A 179 -16.49 16.54 2.46
C PRO A 179 -16.32 17.29 3.77
N VAL A 180 -15.07 17.71 4.02
CA VAL A 180 -14.70 18.60 5.13
C VAL A 180 -14.20 19.90 4.54
N ASN A 181 -14.81 20.99 4.98
CA ASN A 181 -14.45 22.32 4.57
C ASN A 181 -13.28 22.83 5.41
N VAL A 182 -12.14 23.06 4.75
CA VAL A 182 -10.90 23.55 5.38
C VAL A 182 -10.29 24.76 4.66
N LEU A 183 -10.80 25.13 3.49
CA LEU A 183 -10.26 26.23 2.68
C LEU A 183 -11.14 27.48 2.66
N GLU A 184 -12.37 27.43 3.18
CA GLU A 184 -13.24 28.60 3.17
C GLU A 184 -12.76 29.68 4.15
N ARG A 185 -12.33 29.31 5.36
CA ARG A 185 -11.83 30.26 6.37
C ARG A 185 -10.79 29.63 7.29
N PHE A 186 -9.74 30.39 7.58
CA PHE A 186 -8.77 30.10 8.64
C PHE A 186 -9.24 30.75 9.94
N ALA A 187 -9.66 29.92 10.90
CA ALA A 187 -10.08 30.38 12.21
C ALA A 187 -8.95 31.17 12.90
N CYS A 188 -9.30 32.27 13.57
CA CYS A 188 -8.33 33.08 14.30
C CYS A 188 -8.05 32.43 15.67
N PRO A 189 -6.82 31.94 15.92
CA PRO A 189 -6.48 31.32 17.20
C PRO A 189 -6.22 32.38 18.28
N PRO A 190 -6.18 31.97 19.58
CA PRO A 190 -5.73 32.83 20.67
C PRO A 190 -4.36 33.46 20.38
N VAL A 191 -4.13 34.67 20.89
CA VAL A 191 -2.95 35.49 20.57
C VAL A 191 -1.64 34.73 20.83
N GLU A 192 -1.60 33.97 21.92
CA GLU A 192 -0.45 33.21 22.38
C GLU A 192 -0.06 32.07 21.41
N GLU A 193 -1.00 31.62 20.58
CA GLU A 193 -0.86 30.46 19.70
C GLU A 193 -0.71 30.83 18.22
N ARG A 194 -1.00 32.09 17.87
CA ARG A 194 -1.03 32.57 16.47
C ARG A 194 0.23 32.24 15.69
N ALA A 195 1.41 32.41 16.27
CA ALA A 195 2.67 32.13 15.59
C ALA A 195 2.83 30.65 15.19
N GLU A 196 2.53 29.72 16.11
CA GLU A 196 2.62 28.27 15.87
C GLU A 196 1.59 27.85 14.81
N VAL A 197 0.34 28.33 14.94
CA VAL A 197 -0.76 28.01 14.02
C VAL A 197 -0.52 28.61 12.64
N ALA A 198 0.00 29.84 12.54
CA ALA A 198 0.37 30.48 11.27
C ALA A 198 1.42 29.68 10.52
N LEU A 199 2.48 29.24 11.22
CA LEU A 199 3.54 28.44 10.63
C LEU A 199 3.02 27.08 10.14
N SER A 200 2.20 26.41 10.95
CA SER A 200 1.57 25.14 10.58
C SER A 200 0.64 25.28 9.37
N ALA A 201 -0.19 26.32 9.34
CA ALA A 201 -1.09 26.60 8.22
C ALA A 201 -0.32 26.95 6.94
N ALA A 202 0.77 27.73 7.05
CA ALA A 202 1.67 28.01 5.93
C ALA A 202 2.31 26.73 5.40
N ALA A 203 2.83 25.87 6.29
CA ALA A 203 3.40 24.56 5.94
C ALA A 203 2.41 23.69 5.16
N SER A 204 1.18 23.60 5.67
CA SER A 204 0.09 22.89 5.01
C SER A 204 -0.17 23.46 3.62
N LEU A 205 -0.37 24.78 3.48
CA LEU A 205 -0.63 25.42 2.19
C LEU A 205 0.51 25.21 1.19
N MET A 206 1.76 25.26 1.65
CA MET A 206 2.93 24.98 0.82
C MET A 206 2.94 23.54 0.31
N ALA A 207 2.69 22.57 1.19
CA ALA A 207 2.59 21.16 0.81
C ALA A 207 1.46 20.91 -0.21
N LEU A 208 0.32 21.59 -0.06
CA LEU A 208 -0.79 21.50 -1.01
C LEU A 208 -0.46 22.13 -2.38
N ALA A 209 0.35 23.20 -2.38
CA ALA A 209 0.78 23.93 -3.56
C ALA A 209 2.06 23.38 -4.22
N ASP A 210 2.56 22.23 -3.75
CA ASP A 210 3.78 21.58 -4.23
C ASP A 210 5.00 22.54 -4.18
N LEU A 211 5.18 23.16 -3.00
CA LEU A 211 6.24 24.10 -2.67
C LEU A 211 7.23 23.49 -1.66
N PRO A 212 8.44 24.09 -1.47
CA PRO A 212 9.47 23.56 -0.57
C PRO A 212 8.99 23.31 0.87
N ASP A 213 9.57 22.30 1.54
CA ASP A 213 9.03 21.75 2.80
C ASP A 213 9.35 22.55 4.08
N ASP A 214 10.01 23.71 4.00
CA ASP A 214 10.38 24.48 5.20
C ASP A 214 9.68 25.85 5.26
N PRO A 215 8.55 25.97 5.97
CA PRO A 215 7.79 27.22 6.09
C PRO A 215 8.52 28.27 6.94
N ALA A 216 9.50 27.88 7.75
CA ALA A 216 10.18 28.79 8.68
C ALA A 216 11.36 29.53 8.03
N THR A 217 11.90 28.98 6.94
CA THR A 217 13.07 29.55 6.26
C THR A 217 12.81 29.90 4.80
N SER A 218 11.83 29.27 4.14
CA SER A 218 11.49 29.59 2.76
C SER A 218 10.84 30.99 2.62
N PRO A 219 11.14 31.73 1.54
CA PRO A 219 10.48 33.01 1.25
C PRO A 219 8.95 32.93 1.22
N GLU A 220 8.40 31.87 0.61
CA GLU A 220 6.96 31.65 0.50
C GLU A 220 6.34 31.35 1.86
N GLY A 221 6.99 30.53 2.68
CA GLY A 221 6.52 30.19 4.02
C GLY A 221 6.56 31.37 4.99
N LEU A 222 7.64 32.15 4.94
CA LEU A 222 7.77 33.40 5.71
C LEU A 222 6.67 34.40 5.33
N LEU A 223 6.41 34.58 4.03
CA LEU A 223 5.32 35.45 3.58
C LEU A 223 3.96 34.94 4.05
N LEU A 224 3.62 33.67 3.82
CA LEU A 224 2.30 33.12 4.15
C LEU A 224 2.02 33.15 5.66
N SER A 225 3.00 32.77 6.48
CA SER A 225 2.86 32.81 7.94
C SER A 225 2.65 34.24 8.45
N HIS A 226 3.42 35.23 7.99
CA HIS A 226 3.26 36.61 8.43
C HIS A 226 1.97 37.26 7.90
N LEU A 227 1.51 36.91 6.69
CA LEU A 227 0.22 37.37 6.18
C LEU A 227 -0.95 36.83 7.02
N LEU A 228 -0.90 35.57 7.45
CA LEU A 228 -1.89 35.01 8.36
C LEU A 228 -1.91 35.75 9.70
N LEU A 229 -0.73 36.04 10.27
CA LEU A 229 -0.61 36.83 11.50
C LEU A 229 -1.22 38.23 11.36
N ASP A 230 -0.84 38.98 10.32
CA ASP A 230 -1.38 40.32 10.03
C ASP A 230 -2.90 40.32 9.90
N LEU A 231 -3.45 39.33 9.18
CA LEU A 231 -4.89 39.18 8.98
C LEU A 231 -5.61 38.84 10.29
N TRP A 232 -5.06 37.97 11.14
CA TRP A 232 -5.63 37.65 12.45
C TRP A 232 -5.53 38.79 13.45
N ASP A 233 -4.43 39.56 13.43
CA ASP A 233 -4.26 40.76 14.26
C ASP A 233 -5.25 41.87 13.90
N SER A 234 -5.67 41.92 12.62
CA SER A 234 -6.76 42.79 12.18
C SER A 234 -8.18 42.34 12.62
N GLY A 235 -8.30 41.20 13.31
CA GLY A 235 -9.57 40.62 13.74
C GLY A 235 -10.34 39.88 12.64
N SER A 236 -9.69 39.57 11.51
CA SER A 236 -10.29 38.86 10.38
C SER A 236 -10.08 37.34 10.50
N ALA A 237 -11.01 36.55 9.97
CA ALA A 237 -10.81 35.12 9.73
C ALA A 237 -10.59 34.93 8.21
N PRO A 238 -9.34 34.99 7.72
CA PRO A 238 -9.07 35.10 6.29
C PRO A 238 -9.49 33.84 5.54
N SER A 239 -9.93 34.00 4.31
CA SER A 239 -10.09 32.92 3.34
C SER A 239 -8.81 32.70 2.54
N LEU A 240 -8.73 31.60 1.79
CA LEU A 240 -7.65 31.42 0.81
C LEU A 240 -7.66 32.52 -0.26
N GLU A 241 -8.83 33.06 -0.61
CA GLU A 241 -8.93 34.19 -1.54
C GLU A 241 -8.30 35.46 -0.96
N ASP A 242 -8.52 35.75 0.33
CA ASP A 242 -7.92 36.88 1.01
C ASP A 242 -6.38 36.75 1.05
N LEU A 243 -5.88 35.54 1.29
CA LEU A 243 -4.44 35.25 1.22
C LEU A 243 -3.88 35.47 -0.18
N VAL A 244 -4.54 34.98 -1.24
CA VAL A 244 -4.09 35.21 -2.63
C VAL A 244 -4.01 36.70 -2.95
N ARG A 245 -5.01 37.48 -2.53
CA ARG A 245 -5.02 38.95 -2.70
C ARG A 245 -3.86 39.60 -1.94
N GLN A 246 -3.62 39.20 -0.71
CA GLN A 246 -2.53 39.72 0.12
C GLN A 246 -1.15 39.27 -0.36
N VAL A 247 -1.00 38.12 -1.02
CA VAL A 247 0.26 37.73 -1.64
C VAL A 247 0.58 38.65 -2.84
N LEU A 248 -0.42 39.00 -3.65
CA LEU A 248 -0.24 39.92 -4.79
C LEU A 248 0.00 41.35 -4.35
N SER A 249 -0.68 41.79 -3.30
CA SER A 249 -0.64 43.17 -2.80
C SER A 249 -0.59 43.19 -1.27
N PRO A 250 0.56 42.80 -0.68
CA PRO A 250 0.71 42.68 0.76
C PRO A 250 0.66 44.05 1.42
N ARG A 251 -0.12 44.16 2.50
CA ARG A 251 -0.07 45.32 3.41
C ARG A 251 1.26 45.39 4.17
N LEU A 252 1.89 44.23 4.38
CA LEU A 252 3.18 44.09 5.04
C LEU A 252 4.29 44.70 4.17
N GLN A 253 5.11 45.58 4.76
CA GLN A 253 6.25 46.18 4.05
C GLN A 253 7.60 45.52 4.39
N ARG A 254 7.69 44.85 5.55
CA ARG A 254 8.93 44.24 6.06
C ARG A 254 8.63 42.93 6.77
N ILE A 255 9.56 41.97 6.68
CA ILE A 255 9.57 40.75 7.51
C ILE A 255 10.84 40.82 8.38
N GLY A 256 10.65 40.94 9.69
CA GLY A 256 11.73 41.25 10.62
C GLY A 256 12.38 42.59 10.26
N VAL A 257 13.69 42.57 9.97
CA VAL A 257 14.47 43.75 9.59
C VAL A 257 14.56 43.96 8.08
N LEU A 258 14.15 42.97 7.28
CA LEU A 258 14.31 42.99 5.83
C LEU A 258 13.07 43.56 5.15
N ASP A 259 13.29 44.36 4.10
CA ASP A 259 12.23 44.79 3.19
C ASP A 259 11.61 43.60 2.48
N LEU A 260 10.27 43.63 2.31
CA LEU A 260 9.55 42.48 1.79
C LEU A 260 10.04 42.06 0.39
N ASP A 261 10.36 43.02 -0.47
CA ASP A 261 10.88 42.75 -1.81
C ASP A 261 12.29 42.12 -1.78
N THR A 262 13.02 42.26 -0.67
CA THR A 262 14.30 41.55 -0.44
C THR A 262 14.07 40.10 -0.05
N VAL A 263 13.02 39.83 0.74
CA VAL A 263 12.67 38.46 1.17
C VAL A 263 12.06 37.67 0.03
N ILE A 264 11.07 38.25 -0.65
CA ILE A 264 10.38 37.63 -1.80
C ILE A 264 10.05 38.70 -2.86
N PRO A 265 10.79 38.71 -3.99
CA PRO A 265 10.58 39.68 -5.06
C PRO A 265 9.14 39.65 -5.64
N PRO A 266 8.64 40.76 -6.20
CA PRO A 266 7.28 40.84 -6.76
C PRO A 266 6.94 39.75 -7.80
N LYS A 267 7.93 39.33 -8.60
CA LYS A 267 7.78 38.27 -9.60
C LYS A 267 7.50 36.91 -8.95
N GLU A 268 8.20 36.59 -7.87
CA GLU A 268 8.03 35.35 -7.10
C GLU A 268 6.71 35.36 -6.33
N ARG A 269 6.32 36.51 -5.76
CA ARG A 269 4.97 36.68 -5.17
C ARG A 269 3.87 36.42 -6.19
N THR A 270 4.02 36.92 -7.41
CA THR A 270 3.06 36.66 -8.50
C THR A 270 2.99 35.17 -8.84
N ALA A 271 4.13 34.47 -8.87
CA ALA A 271 4.16 33.03 -9.10
C ALA A 271 3.49 32.24 -7.97
N LEU A 272 3.73 32.62 -6.71
CA LEU A 272 3.07 32.04 -5.54
C LEU A 272 1.55 32.25 -5.59
N ALA A 273 1.10 33.47 -5.87
CA ALA A 273 -0.31 33.78 -6.01
C ALA A 273 -0.99 32.97 -7.13
N LEU A 274 -0.31 32.77 -8.26
CA LEU A 274 -0.82 31.93 -9.35
C LEU A 274 -0.97 30.46 -8.93
N ARG A 275 0.00 29.92 -8.18
CA ARG A 275 -0.07 28.56 -7.62
C ARG A 275 -1.24 28.40 -6.64
N LEU A 276 -1.38 29.33 -5.70
CA LEU A 276 -2.50 29.32 -4.74
C LEU A 276 -3.85 29.53 -5.42
N ASN A 277 -3.92 30.41 -6.42
CA ASN A 277 -5.12 30.62 -7.22
C ASN A 277 -5.49 29.38 -8.04
N ALA A 278 -4.50 28.62 -8.54
CA ALA A 278 -4.75 27.35 -9.20
C ALA A 278 -5.47 26.36 -8.26
N LEU A 279 -5.24 26.43 -6.94
CA LEU A 279 -5.99 25.64 -5.97
C LEU A 279 -7.47 26.03 -5.92
N LEU A 280 -7.77 27.33 -5.94
CA LEU A 280 -9.15 27.86 -5.95
C LEU A 280 -9.89 27.55 -7.27
N ALA A 281 -9.16 27.59 -8.38
CA ALA A 281 -9.69 27.32 -9.71
C ALA A 281 -9.81 25.83 -10.03
N SER A 282 -9.12 24.96 -9.28
CA SER A 282 -9.10 23.52 -9.51
C SER A 282 -10.45 22.87 -9.15
N PRO A 283 -11.14 22.22 -10.11
CA PRO A 283 -12.34 21.44 -9.80
C PRO A 283 -12.05 20.27 -8.85
N ALA A 284 -10.84 19.68 -8.93
CA ALA A 284 -10.42 18.60 -8.05
C ALA A 284 -10.31 19.03 -6.57
N LEU A 285 -10.14 20.34 -6.32
CA LEU A 285 -10.09 20.88 -4.96
C LEU A 285 -11.42 21.52 -4.53
N ALA A 286 -12.48 21.44 -5.35
CA ALA A 286 -13.79 22.00 -5.01
C ALA A 286 -14.38 21.39 -3.73
N ALA A 287 -14.19 20.08 -3.53
CA ALA A 287 -14.66 19.35 -2.35
C ALA A 287 -14.03 19.83 -1.02
N TRP A 288 -12.91 20.55 -1.06
CA TRP A 288 -12.24 21.09 0.14
C TRP A 288 -12.86 22.39 0.67
N ARG A 289 -13.77 22.97 -0.12
CA ARG A 289 -14.52 24.20 0.19
C ARG A 289 -16.00 23.93 0.47
N SER A 290 -16.41 22.66 0.45
CA SER A 290 -17.79 22.25 0.67
C SER A 290 -17.88 21.30 1.86
N GLY A 291 -19.10 21.06 2.34
CA GLY A 291 -19.35 20.15 3.45
C GLY A 291 -19.29 20.81 4.82
N ALA A 292 -19.13 19.96 5.84
CA ALA A 292 -19.10 20.41 7.23
C ALA A 292 -17.80 21.17 7.52
N ALA A 293 -17.89 22.26 8.27
CA ALA A 293 -16.71 22.91 8.81
C ALA A 293 -15.94 21.95 9.73
N LEU A 294 -14.64 22.15 9.82
CA LEU A 294 -13.81 21.49 10.82
C LEU A 294 -14.21 22.04 12.21
N ASP A 295 -14.91 21.21 13.01
CA ASP A 295 -15.45 21.59 14.32
C ASP A 295 -15.12 20.51 15.36
N LEU A 296 -13.99 20.71 16.06
CA LEU A 296 -13.55 19.77 17.09
C LEU A 296 -14.39 19.82 18.37
N ASP A 297 -15.06 20.94 18.64
CA ASP A 297 -15.98 21.04 19.78
C ASP A 297 -17.20 20.15 19.58
N GLU A 298 -17.68 20.02 18.33
CA GLU A 298 -18.71 19.05 17.98
C GLU A 298 -18.16 17.61 17.97
N TRP A 299 -17.01 17.37 17.32
CA TRP A 299 -16.52 16.02 17.05
C TRP A 299 -15.97 15.30 18.29
N LEU A 300 -15.43 16.05 19.24
CA LEU A 300 -14.86 15.54 20.50
C LEU A 300 -15.70 15.93 21.72
N ASN A 301 -16.98 16.24 21.52
CA ASN A 301 -17.88 16.60 22.62
C ASN A 301 -18.08 15.41 23.59
N PRO A 302 -17.72 15.52 24.88
CA PRO A 302 -17.95 14.45 25.85
C PRO A 302 -19.44 14.10 26.05
N ALA A 303 -20.35 15.04 25.76
CA ALA A 303 -21.80 14.81 25.86
C ALA A 303 -22.35 13.92 24.72
N SER A 304 -21.55 13.61 23.71
CA SER A 304 -21.97 12.84 22.53
C SER A 304 -22.09 11.32 22.75
N ALA A 305 -22.02 10.86 24.00
CA ALA A 305 -22.17 9.45 24.38
C ALA A 305 -21.22 8.50 23.63
N GLY A 306 -19.95 8.88 23.51
CA GLY A 306 -18.92 8.06 22.87
C GLY A 306 -18.91 8.15 21.34
N ALA A 307 -19.44 9.22 20.76
CA ALA A 307 -19.45 9.41 19.32
C ALA A 307 -18.05 9.31 18.71
N GLN A 308 -17.98 8.73 17.51
CA GLN A 308 -16.71 8.47 16.84
C GLN A 308 -16.68 9.21 15.52
N THR A 309 -15.65 10.02 15.31
CA THR A 309 -15.41 10.68 14.04
C THR A 309 -14.22 10.02 13.36
N VAL A 310 -14.47 9.33 12.24
CA VAL A 310 -13.46 8.64 11.43
C VAL A 310 -13.17 9.43 10.17
N LEU A 311 -11.92 9.87 10.04
CA LEU A 311 -11.39 10.59 8.89
C LEU A 311 -10.65 9.59 8.01
N THR A 312 -11.33 9.07 6.99
CA THR A 312 -10.69 8.20 6.00
C THR A 312 -9.97 9.03 4.96
N LEU A 313 -8.69 8.73 4.74
CA LEU A 313 -7.82 9.47 3.82
C LEU A 313 -7.24 8.56 2.72
N SER A 314 -7.72 7.33 2.61
CA SER A 314 -7.20 6.31 1.69
C SER A 314 -7.37 6.68 0.21
N HIS A 315 -8.33 7.55 -0.11
CA HIS A 315 -8.56 8.07 -1.46
C HIS A 315 -7.67 9.28 -1.81
N LEU A 316 -6.94 9.84 -0.85
CA LEU A 316 -6.16 11.06 -1.04
C LEU A 316 -4.70 10.79 -1.46
N PRO A 317 -4.17 11.55 -2.43
CA PRO A 317 -2.73 11.64 -2.66
C PRO A 317 -1.97 12.09 -1.40
N GLU A 318 -0.69 11.74 -1.31
CA GLU A 318 0.13 12.01 -0.12
C GLU A 318 0.21 13.50 0.25
N SER A 319 0.41 14.39 -0.72
CA SER A 319 0.45 15.84 -0.48
C SER A 319 -0.86 16.38 0.11
N GLN A 320 -2.01 15.88 -0.36
CA GLN A 320 -3.33 16.23 0.18
C GLN A 320 -3.54 15.66 1.59
N ARG A 321 -3.03 14.46 1.87
CA ARG A 321 -3.04 13.88 3.23
C ARG A 321 -2.23 14.73 4.20
N LEU A 322 -0.99 15.10 3.83
CA LEU A 322 -0.10 15.94 4.64
C LEU A 322 -0.72 17.32 4.90
N PHE A 323 -1.27 17.95 3.86
CA PHE A 323 -1.99 19.23 3.98
C PHE A 323 -3.10 19.16 5.03
N PHE A 324 -4.04 18.22 4.87
CA PHE A 324 -5.21 18.08 5.72
C PHE A 324 -4.84 17.72 7.16
N LEU A 325 -3.96 16.74 7.33
CA LEU A 325 -3.53 16.28 8.64
C LEU A 325 -2.75 17.37 9.38
N GLY A 326 -1.88 18.13 8.70
CA GLY A 326 -1.16 19.24 9.32
C GLY A 326 -2.10 20.31 9.87
N LEU A 327 -3.10 20.70 9.09
CA LEU A 327 -4.09 21.70 9.50
C LEU A 327 -4.98 21.17 10.65
N LEU A 328 -5.48 19.94 10.52
CA LEU A 328 -6.30 19.31 11.55
C LEU A 328 -5.55 19.14 12.87
N LEU A 329 -4.31 18.66 12.84
CA LEU A 329 -3.52 18.43 14.04
C LEU A 329 -3.12 19.76 14.71
N GLY A 330 -2.89 20.82 13.93
CA GLY A 330 -2.71 22.17 14.44
C GLY A 330 -3.95 22.68 15.19
N GLU A 331 -5.14 22.56 14.59
CA GLU A 331 -6.39 22.92 15.25
C GLU A 331 -6.67 22.04 16.48
N LEU A 332 -6.33 20.76 16.43
CA LEU A 332 -6.45 19.85 17.57
C LEU A 332 -5.53 20.23 18.74
N ALA A 333 -4.29 20.63 18.45
CA ALA A 333 -3.37 21.14 19.47
C ALA A 333 -3.92 22.42 20.12
N SER A 334 -4.43 23.36 19.32
CA SER A 334 -5.08 24.57 19.82
C SER A 334 -6.33 24.26 20.66
N TRP A 335 -7.22 23.42 20.13
CA TRP A 335 -8.45 22.99 20.80
C TRP A 335 -8.15 22.35 22.16
N THR A 336 -7.10 21.53 22.24
CA THR A 336 -6.70 20.85 23.48
C THR A 336 -6.33 21.84 24.57
N ARG A 337 -5.57 22.91 24.24
CA ARG A 337 -5.17 23.94 25.22
C ARG A 337 -6.32 24.80 25.73
N ARG A 338 -7.42 24.90 24.97
CA ARG A 338 -8.65 25.60 25.39
C ARG A 338 -9.49 24.79 26.39
N GLN A 339 -9.21 23.50 26.58
CA GLN A 339 -9.97 22.66 27.49
C GLN A 339 -9.58 22.91 28.96
N THR A 340 -10.49 22.57 29.86
CA THR A 340 -10.17 22.53 31.29
C THR A 340 -9.27 21.34 31.61
N GLY A 341 -8.32 21.53 32.52
CA GLY A 341 -7.43 20.47 33.00
C GLY A 341 -8.22 19.28 33.55
N SER A 342 -7.76 18.07 33.25
CA SER A 342 -8.42 16.82 33.65
C SER A 342 -7.41 15.69 33.75
N ASP A 343 -7.45 14.95 34.86
CA ASP A 343 -6.71 13.70 35.03
C ASP A 343 -7.44 12.49 34.43
N SER A 344 -8.73 12.66 34.10
CA SER A 344 -9.57 11.63 33.48
C SER A 344 -9.52 11.72 31.96
N LEU A 345 -9.67 10.57 31.28
CA LEU A 345 -9.77 10.51 29.83
C LEU A 345 -11.07 11.20 29.35
N ARG A 346 -10.89 12.35 28.68
CA ARG A 346 -11.95 13.16 28.07
C ARG A 346 -12.24 12.73 26.64
N ALA A 347 -11.19 12.52 25.86
CA ALA A 347 -11.25 12.24 24.43
C ALA A 347 -10.06 11.38 24.01
N LEU A 348 -10.25 10.54 23.00
CA LEU A 348 -9.21 9.70 22.44
C LEU A 348 -8.97 10.01 20.97
N VAL A 349 -7.74 10.36 20.62
CA VAL A 349 -7.31 10.57 19.25
C VAL A 349 -6.53 9.33 18.83
N VAL A 350 -6.96 8.66 17.76
CA VAL A 350 -6.29 7.46 17.23
C VAL A 350 -5.77 7.79 15.83
N PHE A 351 -4.46 7.70 15.64
CA PHE A 351 -3.82 7.89 14.35
C PHE A 351 -3.25 6.57 13.87
N ASP A 352 -3.92 5.97 12.87
CA ASP A 352 -3.40 4.79 12.21
C ASP A 352 -2.31 5.10 11.18
N GLU A 353 -1.31 4.24 11.11
CA GLU A 353 -0.17 4.35 10.21
C GLU A 353 0.50 5.72 10.18
N VAL A 354 1.11 6.10 11.31
CA VAL A 354 1.82 7.39 11.47
C VAL A 354 3.14 7.48 10.67
N PHE A 355 3.55 6.40 9.99
CA PHE A 355 4.74 6.39 9.14
C PHE A 355 4.66 7.49 8.05
N GLY A 356 5.75 8.23 7.86
CA GLY A 356 5.81 9.40 6.96
C GLY A 356 5.24 10.69 7.56
N TYR A 357 4.36 10.61 8.57
CA TYR A 357 3.77 11.76 9.25
C TYR A 357 4.53 12.17 10.53
N PHE A 358 5.34 11.27 11.07
CA PHE A 358 6.17 11.52 12.26
C PHE A 358 7.59 10.98 12.12
N PRO A 359 8.33 11.35 11.05
CA PRO A 359 9.66 10.83 10.78
C PRO A 359 10.71 11.42 11.75
N PRO A 360 11.86 10.76 11.96
CA PRO A 360 12.98 11.34 12.68
C PRO A 360 13.59 12.55 11.94
N HIS A 361 14.33 13.40 12.66
CA HIS A 361 15.06 14.53 12.06
C HIS A 361 16.08 14.04 11.00
N PRO A 362 16.29 14.76 9.87
CA PRO A 362 15.87 16.14 9.56
C PRO A 362 14.49 16.30 8.91
N ALA A 363 13.79 15.21 8.59
CA ALA A 363 12.47 15.32 7.99
C ALA A 363 11.48 15.98 8.95
N ASN A 364 10.72 16.96 8.45
CA ASN A 364 9.82 17.78 9.26
C ASN A 364 8.51 18.10 8.50
N PRO A 365 7.66 17.10 8.23
CA PRO A 365 6.36 17.34 7.60
C PRO A 365 5.47 18.23 8.47
N PRO A 366 4.42 18.86 7.89
CA PRO A 366 3.52 19.76 8.62
C PRO A 366 2.80 19.09 9.81
N THR A 367 2.76 17.76 9.84
CA THR A 367 2.17 16.96 10.92
C THR A 367 3.07 16.80 12.14
N LYS A 368 4.40 16.95 12.00
CA LYS A 368 5.36 16.56 13.05
C LYS A 368 5.31 17.47 14.28
N ALA A 369 5.38 18.77 14.09
CA ALA A 369 5.38 19.72 15.20
C ALA A 369 4.07 19.67 16.02
N PRO A 370 2.86 19.70 15.40
CA PRO A 370 1.61 19.53 16.14
C PRO A 370 1.53 18.20 16.93
N LEU A 371 2.00 17.08 16.36
CA LEU A 371 2.05 15.80 17.07
C LEU A 371 2.97 15.85 18.29
N LEU A 372 4.14 16.48 18.19
CA LEU A 372 5.03 16.67 19.33
C LEU A 372 4.39 17.53 20.42
N THR A 373 3.68 18.60 20.04
CA THR A 373 2.94 19.45 20.97
C THR A 373 1.86 18.65 21.70
N LEU A 374 1.07 17.87 20.96
CA LEU A 374 0.03 16.99 21.53
C LEU A 374 0.64 15.97 22.51
N LEU A 375 1.68 15.23 22.12
CA LEU A 375 2.30 14.22 22.98
C LEU A 375 2.91 14.80 24.27
N LYS A 376 3.30 16.08 24.29
CA LYS A 376 3.87 16.74 25.47
C LYS A 376 2.82 17.35 26.38
N GLN A 377 1.74 17.88 25.82
CA GLN A 377 0.83 18.78 26.54
C GLN A 377 -0.57 18.21 26.73
N ALA A 378 -1.06 17.35 25.81
CA ALA A 378 -2.46 16.92 25.79
C ALA A 378 -2.86 16.10 27.03
N ARG A 379 -1.90 15.44 27.69
CA ARG A 379 -2.08 14.76 28.98
C ARG A 379 -2.74 15.66 30.04
N ALA A 380 -2.34 16.93 30.15
CA ALA A 380 -2.84 17.84 31.18
C ALA A 380 -4.34 18.15 31.04
N PHE A 381 -4.90 17.93 29.84
CA PHE A 381 -6.27 18.24 29.47
C PHE A 381 -7.16 17.00 29.32
N GLY A 382 -6.63 15.82 29.66
CA GLY A 382 -7.34 14.54 29.54
C GLY A 382 -7.50 14.05 28.10
N VAL A 383 -6.68 14.52 27.16
CA VAL A 383 -6.75 14.11 25.74
C VAL A 383 -5.67 13.05 25.49
N GLY A 384 -6.11 11.81 25.25
CA GLY A 384 -5.22 10.70 24.91
C GLY A 384 -4.92 10.65 23.42
N VAL A 385 -3.68 10.27 23.06
CA VAL A 385 -3.26 10.12 21.66
C VAL A 385 -2.68 8.71 21.49
N VAL A 386 -3.21 7.97 20.53
CA VAL A 386 -2.74 6.63 20.17
C VAL A 386 -2.11 6.72 18.79
N LEU A 387 -0.79 6.51 18.72
CA LEU A 387 -0.05 6.48 17.45
C LEU A 387 0.25 5.03 17.09
N ALA A 388 -0.17 4.62 15.90
CA ALA A 388 0.01 3.26 15.44
C ALA A 388 0.83 3.19 14.15
N THR A 389 1.70 2.19 14.01
CA THR A 389 2.44 1.96 12.75
C THR A 389 2.75 0.49 12.51
N GLN A 390 2.80 0.12 11.24
CA GLN A 390 3.35 -1.16 10.80
C GLN A 390 4.86 -1.08 10.48
N ASN A 391 5.40 0.13 10.30
CA ASN A 391 6.77 0.40 9.91
C ASN A 391 7.53 1.07 11.06
N PRO A 392 8.17 0.30 11.95
CA PRO A 392 8.87 0.83 13.12
C PRO A 392 10.18 1.54 12.77
N VAL A 393 10.72 1.37 11.56
CA VAL A 393 12.08 1.84 11.24
C VAL A 393 12.14 3.37 11.34
N ASP A 394 11.40 4.11 10.52
CA ASP A 394 11.58 5.58 10.40
C ASP A 394 10.54 6.38 11.17
N LEU A 395 10.50 6.17 12.48
CA LEU A 395 9.63 6.88 13.42
C LEU A 395 10.45 7.73 14.40
N ASP A 396 9.95 8.90 14.78
CA ASP A 396 10.59 9.74 15.80
C ASP A 396 10.36 9.15 17.21
N TYR A 397 11.23 8.21 17.58
CA TYR A 397 11.18 7.55 18.88
C TYR A 397 11.41 8.51 20.06
N LYS A 398 12.15 9.60 19.87
CA LYS A 398 12.32 10.62 20.91
C LYS A 398 11.01 11.34 21.21
N GLY A 399 10.16 11.53 20.20
CA GLY A 399 8.80 12.00 20.39
C GLY A 399 7.93 10.95 21.11
N LEU A 400 8.04 9.69 20.71
CA LEU A 400 7.25 8.59 21.30
C LEU A 400 7.58 8.27 22.76
N THR A 401 8.75 8.63 23.29
CA THR A 401 9.03 8.42 24.72
C THR A 401 8.09 9.19 25.65
N ASN A 402 7.32 10.15 25.13
CA ASN A 402 6.24 10.80 25.87
C ASN A 402 5.00 9.90 26.03
N ALA A 403 4.92 8.78 25.29
CA ALA A 403 3.89 7.76 25.47
C ALA A 403 4.22 6.84 26.65
N GLY A 404 3.34 6.80 27.63
CA GLY A 404 3.46 5.95 28.81
C GLY A 404 2.97 4.52 28.60
N LEU A 405 2.23 4.25 27.51
CA LEU A 405 1.68 2.94 27.20
C LEU A 405 2.16 2.46 25.83
N TRP A 406 2.69 1.23 25.77
CA TRP A 406 3.23 0.66 24.54
C TRP A 406 2.62 -0.73 24.32
N PHE A 407 2.08 -0.93 23.13
CA PHE A 407 1.59 -2.22 22.65
C PHE A 407 2.47 -2.69 21.50
N LEU A 408 3.26 -3.71 21.76
CA LEU A 408 4.27 -4.22 20.83
C LEU A 408 3.84 -5.58 20.32
N GLY A 409 3.39 -5.62 19.07
CA GLY A 409 3.06 -6.85 18.37
C GLY A 409 4.29 -7.50 17.74
N ARG A 410 4.05 -8.48 16.88
CA ARG A 410 5.11 -9.17 16.13
C ARG A 410 5.95 -8.16 15.31
N LEU A 411 7.28 -8.29 15.39
CA LEU A 411 8.28 -7.59 14.56
C LEU A 411 9.09 -8.61 13.74
N GLN A 412 9.44 -8.28 12.50
CA GLN A 412 9.84 -9.28 11.48
C GLN A 412 11.36 -9.35 11.39
N THR A 413 11.99 -8.18 11.44
CA THR A 413 13.42 -8.05 11.23
C THR A 413 14.14 -7.75 12.55
N GLU A 414 15.41 -8.12 12.62
CA GLU A 414 16.28 -7.79 13.77
C GLU A 414 16.47 -6.26 13.94
N PRO A 415 16.66 -5.46 12.88
CA PRO A 415 16.72 -4.01 12.99
C PRO A 415 15.48 -3.38 13.62
N ASP A 416 14.28 -3.85 13.28
CA ASP A 416 13.02 -3.35 13.86
C ASP A 416 12.99 -3.58 15.36
N ARG A 417 13.32 -4.80 15.80
CA ARG A 417 13.35 -5.19 17.20
C ARG A 417 14.35 -4.35 17.98
N ARG A 418 15.55 -4.16 17.44
CA ARG A 418 16.59 -3.36 18.07
C ARG A 418 16.21 -1.89 18.24
N ARG A 419 15.64 -1.25 17.21
CA ARG A 419 15.20 0.16 17.32
C ARG A 419 14.10 0.33 18.37
N VAL A 420 13.14 -0.58 18.40
CA VAL A 420 12.06 -0.54 19.41
C VAL A 420 12.64 -0.81 20.81
N ALA A 421 13.55 -1.77 20.96
CA ALA A 421 14.24 -2.06 22.21
C ALA A 421 15.02 -0.85 22.74
N ASP A 422 15.77 -0.16 21.89
CA ASP A 422 16.53 1.04 22.25
C ASP A 422 15.58 2.17 22.74
N ALA A 423 14.43 2.34 22.08
CA ALA A 423 13.43 3.32 22.49
C ALA A 423 12.77 2.99 23.84
N LEU A 424 12.45 1.71 24.07
CA LEU A 424 11.93 1.25 25.36
C LEU A 424 12.97 1.39 26.47
N GLY A 425 14.25 1.12 26.21
CA GLY A 425 15.31 1.24 27.20
C GLY A 425 15.45 2.64 27.81
N ALA A 426 14.97 3.67 27.12
CA ALA A 426 14.90 5.04 27.63
C ALA A 426 13.72 5.30 28.60
N LEU A 427 12.76 4.36 28.70
CA LEU A 427 11.58 4.45 29.55
C LEU A 427 11.79 3.73 30.89
N PRO A 428 11.14 4.20 31.98
CA PRO A 428 11.13 3.49 33.25
C PRO A 428 10.57 2.07 33.10
N GLY A 429 11.34 1.05 33.50
CA GLY A 429 10.96 -0.37 33.39
C GLY A 429 10.98 -0.91 31.94
N GLY A 430 11.51 -0.15 30.98
CA GLY A 430 11.51 -0.55 29.58
C GLY A 430 12.63 -1.52 29.18
N VAL A 431 13.68 -1.68 30.00
CA VAL A 431 14.74 -2.69 29.80
C VAL A 431 14.15 -4.11 29.82
N ASP A 432 13.31 -4.43 30.81
CA ASP A 432 12.63 -5.73 30.89
C ASP A 432 11.70 -5.97 29.69
N ALA A 433 11.08 -4.91 29.16
CA ALA A 433 10.24 -5.00 27.97
C ALA A 433 11.10 -5.25 26.72
N ALA A 434 12.24 -4.58 26.62
CA ALA A 434 13.20 -4.75 25.54
C ALA A 434 13.77 -6.18 25.49
N GLU A 435 14.11 -6.77 26.65
CA GLU A 435 14.60 -8.15 26.72
C GLU A 435 13.54 -9.20 26.34
N ARG A 436 12.25 -8.84 26.46
CA ARG A 436 11.11 -9.70 26.11
C ARG A 436 10.59 -9.50 24.68
N LEU A 437 11.22 -8.64 23.88
CA LEU A 437 10.94 -8.47 22.44
C LEU A 437 11.44 -9.69 21.64
N GLY A 438 10.76 -10.82 21.82
CA GLY A 438 11.00 -12.07 21.09
C GLY A 438 10.03 -12.29 19.93
N GLU A 439 9.90 -13.55 19.53
CA GLU A 439 8.86 -13.97 18.59
C GLU A 439 7.48 -13.93 19.27
N ILE A 440 6.72 -12.88 19.00
CA ILE A 440 5.37 -12.70 19.51
C ILE A 440 4.38 -13.29 18.50
N ALA A 441 3.47 -14.17 18.98
CA ALA A 441 2.43 -14.75 18.14
C ALA A 441 1.48 -13.67 17.58
N PRO A 442 0.85 -13.90 16.41
CA PRO A 442 -0.19 -13.00 15.90
C PRO A 442 -1.27 -12.74 16.95
N ARG A 443 -1.80 -11.50 17.00
CA ARG A 443 -2.81 -11.03 17.97
C ARG A 443 -2.36 -11.07 19.43
N THR A 444 -1.07 -11.28 19.68
CA THR A 444 -0.46 -11.11 21.00
C THR A 444 0.36 -9.83 21.00
N PHE A 445 0.32 -9.08 22.10
CA PHE A 445 1.08 -7.85 22.30
C PHE A 445 1.82 -7.91 23.63
N LEU A 446 3.09 -7.52 23.61
CA LEU A 446 3.79 -7.12 24.81
C LEU A 446 3.31 -5.72 25.20
N VAL A 447 2.67 -5.62 26.35
CA VAL A 447 2.15 -4.37 26.90
C VAL A 447 3.14 -3.87 27.95
N HIS A 448 3.72 -2.70 27.67
CA HIS A 448 4.54 -1.95 28.60
C HIS A 448 3.77 -0.70 29.05
N ASP A 449 3.57 -0.56 30.36
CA ASP A 449 2.95 0.61 31.00
C ASP A 449 3.96 1.14 32.02
N VAL A 450 4.37 2.40 31.90
CA VAL A 450 5.33 3.05 32.80
C VAL A 450 4.85 3.09 34.26
N LYS A 451 3.54 2.88 34.51
CA LYS A 451 2.95 2.80 35.85
C LYS A 451 2.76 1.36 36.34
N ARG A 452 3.32 0.35 35.66
CA ARG A 452 3.37 -1.06 36.10
C ARG A 452 4.81 -1.49 36.32
N ASP A 453 5.01 -2.37 37.29
CA ASP A 453 6.35 -2.84 37.65
C ASP A 453 6.97 -3.76 36.60
N ALA A 454 6.15 -4.49 35.82
CA ALA A 454 6.62 -5.42 34.82
C ALA A 454 5.73 -5.41 33.56
N PRO A 455 6.32 -5.59 32.37
CA PRO A 455 5.57 -5.77 31.13
C PRO A 455 4.85 -7.13 31.12
N LEU A 456 3.71 -7.19 30.44
CA LEU A 456 2.90 -8.41 30.32
C LEU A 456 2.60 -8.73 28.85
N LEU A 457 2.42 -10.01 28.55
CA LEU A 457 1.90 -10.44 27.25
C LEU A 457 0.38 -10.51 27.34
N MET A 458 -0.29 -9.97 26.32
CA MET A 458 -1.75 -9.96 26.21
C MET A 458 -2.16 -10.48 24.84
N GLU A 459 -3.03 -11.48 24.81
CA GLU A 459 -3.77 -11.87 23.61
C GLU A 459 -5.00 -10.97 23.45
N THR A 460 -5.14 -10.32 22.29
CA THR A 460 -6.26 -9.39 22.05
C THR A 460 -7.58 -10.12 21.91
N ARG A 461 -8.62 -9.52 22.48
CA ARG A 461 -9.98 -10.03 22.31
C ARG A 461 -10.43 -9.97 20.85
N HIS A 462 -11.44 -10.74 20.52
CA HIS A 462 -12.10 -10.57 19.24
C HIS A 462 -12.85 -9.22 19.17
N CYS A 463 -12.72 -8.53 18.04
CA CYS A 463 -13.52 -7.33 17.77
C CYS A 463 -14.98 -7.72 17.59
N VAL A 464 -15.87 -6.85 18.05
CA VAL A 464 -17.30 -6.97 17.79
C VAL A 464 -17.59 -6.50 16.36
N SER A 465 -16.96 -5.39 15.96
CA SER A 465 -16.97 -4.86 14.60
C SER A 465 -16.26 -5.81 13.64
N PHE A 466 -16.87 -6.13 12.51
CA PHE A 466 -16.30 -6.99 11.49
C PHE A 466 -15.12 -6.33 10.78
N LEU A 467 -13.98 -7.03 10.73
CA LEU A 467 -12.77 -6.52 10.08
C LEU A 467 -12.72 -6.97 8.62
N ALA A 468 -13.33 -6.18 7.72
CA ALA A 468 -13.36 -6.45 6.28
C ALA A 468 -12.09 -6.02 5.52
N GLY A 469 -11.17 -5.31 6.19
CA GLY A 469 -10.07 -4.58 5.55
C GLY A 469 -10.48 -3.16 5.14
N PRO A 470 -9.69 -2.47 4.29
CA PRO A 470 -9.97 -1.10 3.87
C PRO A 470 -11.29 -1.00 3.09
N LEU A 471 -12.16 -0.07 3.46
CA LEU A 471 -13.39 0.22 2.71
C LEU A 471 -13.15 1.33 1.67
N ALA A 472 -13.42 1.03 0.40
CA ALA A 472 -13.34 2.00 -0.68
C ALA A 472 -14.53 2.97 -0.68
N LEU A 473 -14.40 4.15 -1.31
CA LEU A 473 -15.46 5.15 -1.37
C LEU A 473 -16.83 4.60 -1.84
N PRO A 474 -16.94 3.75 -2.87
CA PRO A 474 -18.23 3.18 -3.28
C PRO A 474 -18.84 2.19 -2.27
N GLN A 475 -18.03 1.58 -1.40
CA GLN A 475 -18.53 0.77 -0.29
C GLN A 475 -19.04 1.67 0.84
N LEU A 476 -18.29 2.73 1.16
CA LEU A 476 -18.70 3.73 2.15
C LEU A 476 -20.00 4.44 1.73
N GLU A 477 -20.16 4.74 0.44
CA GLU A 477 -21.38 5.38 -0.08
C GLU A 477 -22.62 4.50 0.15
N ARG A 478 -22.49 3.19 -0.08
CA ARG A 478 -23.54 2.22 0.19
C ARG A 478 -23.87 2.10 1.67
N LEU A 479 -22.85 2.12 2.54
CA LEU A 479 -23.00 1.97 3.99
C LEU A 479 -23.56 3.23 4.66
N LEU A 480 -23.09 4.40 4.26
CA LEU A 480 -23.45 5.68 4.87
C LEU A 480 -24.78 6.23 4.37
N GLY A 481 -25.38 5.56 3.38
CA GLY A 481 -26.61 5.99 2.74
C GLY A 481 -26.47 7.43 2.26
N ALA A 482 -25.74 7.66 1.16
CA ALA A 482 -26.06 8.84 0.37
C ALA A 482 -27.57 8.75 0.09
N ALA A 483 -28.33 9.74 0.54
CA ALA A 483 -29.72 9.87 0.20
C ALA A 483 -29.80 9.88 -1.32
N ARG A 484 -30.05 8.71 -1.92
CA ARG A 484 -30.78 8.67 -3.17
C ARG A 484 -32.05 9.45 -2.83
N PRO A 485 -32.41 10.50 -3.57
CA PRO A 485 -33.78 10.97 -3.52
C PRO A 485 -34.61 9.70 -3.68
N ALA A 486 -35.43 9.35 -2.69
CA ALA A 486 -36.52 8.45 -2.94
C ALA A 486 -37.18 9.03 -4.20
N PRO A 487 -37.36 8.26 -5.30
CA PRO A 487 -38.19 8.76 -6.37
C PRO A 487 -39.50 9.12 -5.69
N ALA A 488 -39.87 10.40 -5.78
CA ALA A 488 -41.13 10.85 -5.24
C ALA A 488 -42.21 9.88 -5.76
N PRO A 489 -43.11 9.36 -4.91
CA PRO A 489 -44.28 8.66 -5.40
C PRO A 489 -45.12 9.70 -6.14
N GLY A 490 -44.84 9.87 -7.43
CA GLY A 490 -45.34 11.01 -8.20
C GLY A 490 -44.34 11.57 -9.20
N SER A 491 -43.68 10.73 -9.99
CA SER A 491 -43.35 11.11 -11.36
C SER A 491 -43.78 9.96 -12.25
N GLN A 492 -45.06 9.99 -12.62
CA GLN A 492 -45.57 9.22 -13.74
C GLN A 492 -44.60 9.39 -14.91
N GLU A 493 -44.11 8.27 -15.44
CA GLU A 493 -43.54 8.21 -16.79
C GLU A 493 -44.58 8.83 -17.74
N GLY A 494 -44.32 10.07 -18.17
CA GLY A 494 -44.90 10.62 -19.38
C GLY A 494 -44.42 9.82 -20.60
N PRO A 495 -45.18 9.83 -21.70
CA PRO A 495 -45.18 8.77 -22.69
C PRO A 495 -43.82 8.56 -23.37
N ARG A 496 -43.42 7.29 -23.45
CA ARG A 496 -42.31 6.79 -24.29
C ARG A 496 -42.61 7.15 -25.74
N SER A 497 -41.78 8.02 -26.32
CA SER A 497 -41.81 8.29 -27.77
C SER A 497 -41.22 7.09 -28.51
N GLY A 498 -42.04 6.36 -29.27
CA GLY A 498 -41.62 5.26 -30.15
C GLY A 498 -40.89 5.71 -31.43
N GLY A 499 -40.16 6.83 -31.36
CA GLY A 499 -39.40 7.41 -32.47
C GLY A 499 -37.90 7.48 -32.16
N PRO A 500 -37.05 7.74 -33.17
CA PRO A 500 -35.61 7.86 -32.98
C PRO A 500 -35.27 8.98 -31.98
N PRO A 501 -34.26 8.78 -31.10
CA PRO A 501 -33.86 9.78 -30.13
C PRO A 501 -33.35 11.04 -30.82
N THR A 502 -33.73 12.21 -30.28
CA THR A 502 -33.20 13.48 -30.75
C THR A 502 -31.80 13.70 -30.19
N VAL A 503 -30.80 13.81 -31.06
CA VAL A 503 -29.42 14.14 -30.68
C VAL A 503 -29.07 15.57 -31.11
N PRO A 504 -28.17 16.28 -30.40
CA PRO A 504 -27.74 17.61 -30.81
C PRO A 504 -27.12 17.60 -32.22
N ALA A 505 -27.20 18.73 -32.93
CA ALA A 505 -26.69 18.84 -34.29
C ALA A 505 -25.20 18.48 -34.39
N GLY A 506 -24.84 17.68 -35.39
CA GLY A 506 -23.48 17.22 -35.66
C GLY A 506 -23.09 15.89 -35.01
N TRP A 507 -23.94 15.31 -34.18
CA TRP A 507 -23.70 13.99 -33.57
C TRP A 507 -24.22 12.85 -34.44
N SER A 508 -23.36 11.87 -34.76
CA SER A 508 -23.78 10.60 -35.34
C SER A 508 -24.47 9.73 -34.29
N SER A 509 -25.55 9.05 -34.67
CA SER A 509 -26.25 8.08 -33.81
C SER A 509 -26.09 6.70 -34.39
N TYR A 510 -25.70 5.77 -33.54
CA TYR A 510 -25.60 4.35 -33.85
C TYR A 510 -26.52 3.55 -32.94
N PHE A 511 -27.02 2.43 -33.43
CA PHE A 511 -27.97 1.57 -32.76
C PHE A 511 -27.46 0.14 -32.78
N SER A 512 -27.59 -0.56 -31.66
CA SER A 512 -27.27 -1.98 -31.55
C SER A 512 -28.38 -2.65 -30.77
N GLY A 513 -29.15 -3.55 -31.40
CA GLY A 513 -30.27 -4.26 -30.76
C GLY A 513 -31.61 -3.50 -30.74
N THR A 514 -32.61 -4.09 -30.09
CA THR A 514 -33.99 -3.57 -29.98
C THR A 514 -34.44 -3.48 -28.52
N GLY A 515 -35.52 -2.76 -28.22
CA GLY A 515 -36.09 -2.67 -26.87
C GLY A 515 -35.74 -1.37 -26.13
N SER A 516 -35.39 -1.44 -24.84
CA SER A 516 -35.03 -0.25 -24.04
C SER A 516 -33.55 0.08 -24.20
N LEU A 517 -33.27 1.11 -25.01
CA LEU A 517 -31.92 1.53 -25.38
C LEU A 517 -31.42 2.64 -24.46
N VAL A 518 -30.17 2.55 -24.05
CA VAL A 518 -29.47 3.53 -23.21
C VAL A 518 -28.28 4.14 -23.97
N PRO A 519 -28.01 5.44 -23.80
CA PRO A 519 -26.97 6.13 -24.55
C PRO A 519 -25.57 5.80 -24.02
N HIS A 520 -24.64 5.59 -24.94
CA HIS A 520 -23.22 5.47 -24.70
C HIS A 520 -22.48 6.39 -25.67
N LEU A 521 -21.41 7.04 -25.21
CA LEU A 521 -20.47 7.68 -26.13
C LEU A 521 -19.66 6.59 -26.80
N ALA A 522 -19.54 6.65 -28.11
CA ALA A 522 -18.91 5.62 -28.92
C ALA A 522 -17.78 6.22 -29.77
N ALA A 523 -16.62 5.59 -29.76
CA ALA A 523 -15.48 5.98 -30.59
C ALA A 523 -14.77 4.77 -31.18
N GLU A 524 -14.41 4.85 -32.46
CA GLU A 524 -13.41 3.99 -33.07
C GLU A 524 -12.10 4.77 -33.13
N VAL A 525 -11.04 4.19 -32.58
CA VAL A 525 -9.77 4.88 -32.37
C VAL A 525 -8.61 4.05 -32.89
N GLN A 526 -7.67 4.71 -33.55
CA GLN A 526 -6.36 4.18 -33.87
C GLN A 526 -5.35 4.67 -32.82
N LEU A 527 -4.78 3.73 -32.06
CA LEU A 527 -3.80 3.95 -31.01
C LEU A 527 -2.42 3.61 -31.55
N SER A 528 -1.49 4.56 -31.49
CA SER A 528 -0.12 4.41 -31.98
C SER A 528 0.89 4.41 -30.84
N TYR A 529 1.63 3.30 -30.71
CA TYR A 529 2.63 3.06 -29.68
C TYR A 529 4.04 3.07 -30.27
N ARG A 530 5.01 3.61 -29.54
CA ARG A 530 6.43 3.55 -29.93
C ARG A 530 7.21 2.71 -28.93
N THR A 531 7.89 1.69 -29.42
CA THR A 531 8.76 0.81 -28.63
C THR A 531 10.15 1.41 -28.41
N ALA A 532 10.59 2.31 -29.29
CA ALA A 532 11.86 3.05 -29.19
C ALA A 532 11.80 4.36 -29.99
N PRO A 533 12.68 5.36 -29.71
CA PRO A 533 12.66 6.67 -30.38
C PRO A 533 12.74 6.63 -31.92
N LYS A 534 13.46 5.64 -32.48
CA LYS A 534 13.68 5.47 -33.93
C LYS A 534 12.87 4.32 -34.56
N ALA A 535 12.08 3.58 -33.77
CA ALA A 535 11.27 2.48 -34.28
C ALA A 535 9.98 2.98 -34.95
N PRO A 536 9.48 2.31 -36.00
CA PRO A 536 8.16 2.62 -36.56
C PRO A 536 7.07 2.42 -35.49
N PRO A 537 6.05 3.28 -35.41
CA PRO A 537 4.98 3.13 -34.44
C PRO A 537 4.11 1.92 -34.80
N VAL A 538 3.68 1.17 -33.79
CA VAL A 538 2.67 0.12 -33.97
C VAL A 538 1.29 0.72 -33.76
N SER A 539 0.39 0.51 -34.72
CA SER A 539 -0.99 1.00 -34.67
C SER A 539 -1.97 -0.13 -34.36
N LEU A 540 -2.90 0.11 -33.43
CA LEU A 540 -4.01 -0.77 -33.11
C LEU A 540 -5.32 -0.01 -33.28
N ILE A 541 -6.32 -0.62 -33.92
CA ILE A 541 -7.67 -0.07 -34.01
C ILE A 541 -8.51 -0.71 -32.90
N GLN A 542 -9.17 0.12 -32.10
CA GLN A 542 -10.08 -0.30 -31.03
C GLN A 542 -11.38 0.48 -31.13
N LYS A 543 -12.48 -0.15 -30.73
CA LYS A 543 -13.77 0.51 -30.57
C LYS A 543 -14.10 0.52 -29.09
N VAL A 544 -14.47 1.69 -28.59
CA VAL A 544 -14.62 1.95 -27.17
C VAL A 544 -15.93 2.66 -26.89
N LEU A 545 -16.54 2.33 -25.74
CA LEU A 545 -17.82 2.85 -25.30
C LEU A 545 -17.72 3.41 -23.89
N TRP A 546 -18.32 4.57 -23.64
CA TRP A 546 -18.53 5.11 -22.30
C TRP A 546 -20.03 5.21 -22.03
N PRO A 547 -20.55 4.56 -20.97
CA PRO A 547 -21.93 4.77 -20.54
C PRO A 547 -22.17 6.25 -20.22
N LEU A 548 -23.24 6.83 -20.76
CA LEU A 548 -23.64 8.21 -20.48
C LEU A 548 -24.68 8.20 -19.35
N GLY A 549 -24.31 8.75 -18.19
CA GLY A 549 -25.20 8.77 -17.03
C GLY A 549 -24.64 9.43 -15.77
N GLY A 550 -23.41 9.95 -15.81
CA GLY A 550 -22.80 10.72 -14.74
C GLY A 550 -23.36 12.13 -14.62
N ALA A 551 -22.62 13.01 -13.94
CA ALA A 551 -22.99 14.42 -13.79
C ALA A 551 -22.45 15.32 -14.92
N THR A 552 -21.36 14.91 -15.59
CA THR A 552 -20.69 15.62 -16.69
C THR A 552 -20.09 14.64 -17.69
N LEU A 553 -19.78 15.11 -18.91
CA LEU A 553 -19.14 14.28 -19.93
C LEU A 553 -17.71 13.89 -19.50
N GLU A 554 -16.99 14.78 -18.83
CA GLU A 554 -15.68 14.47 -18.28
C GLU A 554 -15.73 13.39 -17.21
N ALA A 555 -16.78 13.35 -16.38
CA ALA A 555 -16.97 12.29 -15.40
C ALA A 555 -17.24 10.93 -16.07
N ASP A 556 -18.04 10.91 -17.15
CA ASP A 556 -18.26 9.69 -17.94
C ASP A 556 -16.95 9.23 -18.61
N LEU A 557 -16.19 10.14 -19.21
CA LEU A 557 -14.90 9.88 -19.84
C LEU A 557 -13.79 9.52 -18.83
N ALA A 558 -14.00 9.84 -17.55
CA ALA A 558 -13.12 9.46 -16.46
C ALA A 558 -13.32 8.01 -15.99
N ALA A 559 -14.34 7.31 -16.48
CA ALA A 559 -14.45 5.86 -16.32
C ALA A 559 -13.63 5.12 -17.38
N ASP A 560 -13.24 3.88 -17.08
CA ASP A 560 -12.56 3.05 -18.07
C ASP A 560 -13.52 2.68 -19.22
N PRO A 561 -13.13 2.94 -20.48
CA PRO A 561 -13.99 2.63 -21.61
C PRO A 561 -14.19 1.13 -21.76
N LEU A 562 -15.42 0.73 -22.05
CA LEU A 562 -15.78 -0.63 -22.42
C LEU A 562 -15.31 -0.92 -23.84
N ASP A 563 -14.69 -2.08 -24.06
CA ASP A 563 -14.32 -2.53 -25.41
C ASP A 563 -15.58 -3.01 -26.16
N ALA A 564 -15.64 -2.69 -27.45
CA ALA A 564 -16.75 -3.08 -28.32
C ALA A 564 -16.27 -3.73 -29.60
N GLU A 565 -17.02 -4.70 -30.11
CA GLU A 565 -16.73 -5.35 -31.39
C GLU A 565 -17.24 -4.52 -32.58
N SER A 566 -18.32 -3.76 -32.36
CA SER A 566 -18.98 -2.93 -33.38
C SER A 566 -19.57 -1.68 -32.74
N LEU A 567 -19.60 -0.58 -33.51
CA LEU A 567 -20.32 0.64 -33.13
C LEU A 567 -21.82 0.56 -33.45
N GLY A 568 -22.32 -0.52 -34.06
CA GLY A 568 -23.73 -0.66 -34.43
C GLY A 568 -24.05 -0.08 -35.82
N THR A 569 -25.34 0.15 -36.09
CA THR A 569 -25.86 0.66 -37.37
C THR A 569 -26.46 2.05 -37.21
N GLU A 570 -26.41 2.91 -38.23
CA GLU A 570 -27.03 4.25 -38.18
C GLU A 570 -28.56 4.22 -38.31
N THR A 571 -29.15 3.05 -38.58
CA THR A 571 -30.58 2.87 -38.78
C THR A 571 -31.32 2.62 -37.45
N TRP A 572 -32.41 3.36 -37.23
CA TRP A 572 -33.29 3.15 -36.07
C TRP A 572 -33.96 1.76 -36.13
N PRO A 573 -33.94 0.96 -35.03
CA PRO A 573 -34.44 -0.41 -35.02
C PRO A 573 -35.97 -0.58 -35.13
N GLY A 574 -36.76 0.50 -35.19
CA GLY A 574 -38.21 0.46 -35.45
C GLY A 574 -39.11 0.56 -34.22
N SER A 575 -40.42 0.31 -34.41
CA SER A 575 -41.53 0.66 -33.50
C SER A 575 -41.58 -0.08 -32.15
N GLY A 576 -40.76 -1.11 -31.96
CA GLY A 576 -40.62 -1.83 -30.69
C GLY A 576 -39.50 -1.32 -29.77
N SER A 577 -38.77 -0.28 -30.20
CA SER A 577 -37.64 0.27 -29.44
C SER A 577 -37.98 1.62 -28.80
N SER A 578 -37.40 1.88 -27.64
CA SER A 578 -37.48 3.15 -26.92
C SER A 578 -36.10 3.55 -26.47
N ALA A 579 -35.74 4.82 -26.66
CA ALA A 579 -34.46 5.36 -26.24
C ALA A 579 -34.62 6.21 -24.97
N SER A 580 -33.70 6.05 -24.02
CA SER A 580 -33.61 6.93 -22.86
C SER A 580 -33.21 8.35 -23.29
N PRO A 581 -33.58 9.41 -22.56
CA PRO A 581 -33.08 10.75 -22.90
C PRO A 581 -31.56 10.83 -22.69
N LEU A 582 -30.89 11.67 -23.49
CA LEU A 582 -29.50 12.03 -23.21
C LEU A 582 -29.41 12.82 -21.89
N PRO A 583 -28.31 12.67 -21.13
CA PRO A 583 -28.09 13.49 -19.94
C PRO A 583 -28.09 14.99 -20.25
N ALA A 584 -28.58 15.82 -19.32
CA ALA A 584 -28.79 17.25 -19.55
C ALA A 584 -27.51 18.01 -19.94
N TYR A 585 -26.36 17.66 -19.35
CA TYR A 585 -25.06 18.26 -19.67
C TYR A 585 -24.60 17.99 -21.09
N PHE A 586 -25.13 16.95 -21.75
CA PHE A 586 -24.69 16.57 -23.09
C PHE A 586 -25.06 17.61 -24.15
N SER A 587 -26.15 18.35 -23.93
CA SER A 587 -26.65 19.38 -24.84
C SER A 587 -25.66 20.52 -25.12
N SER A 588 -24.73 20.81 -24.19
CA SER A 588 -23.71 21.86 -24.36
C SER A 588 -22.46 21.40 -25.13
N TRP A 589 -22.36 20.13 -25.52
CA TRP A 589 -21.16 19.56 -26.14
C TRP A 589 -21.21 19.51 -27.66
N LYS A 590 -20.11 19.96 -28.28
CA LYS A 590 -19.85 19.77 -29.72
C LYS A 590 -19.05 18.48 -29.96
N PRO A 591 -19.33 17.72 -31.03
CA PRO A 591 -18.65 16.46 -31.35
C PRO A 591 -17.12 16.59 -31.34
N ASP A 592 -16.55 17.60 -31.99
CA ASP A 592 -15.08 17.78 -32.04
C ASP A 592 -14.44 18.01 -30.67
N ARG A 593 -15.15 18.72 -29.77
CA ARG A 593 -14.66 18.98 -28.41
C ARG A 593 -14.74 17.72 -27.56
N ALA A 594 -15.83 16.97 -27.69
CA ALA A 594 -16.00 15.69 -27.02
C ALA A 594 -15.01 14.63 -27.54
N ALA A 595 -14.75 14.59 -28.84
CA ALA A 595 -13.76 13.72 -29.47
C ALA A 595 -12.36 14.04 -28.94
N LYS A 596 -11.96 15.32 -28.87
CA LYS A 596 -10.68 15.72 -28.27
C LYS A 596 -10.57 15.31 -26.80
N ALA A 597 -11.63 15.46 -26.02
CA ALA A 597 -11.67 15.03 -24.63
C ALA A 597 -11.53 13.50 -24.50
N ALA A 598 -12.24 12.74 -25.34
CA ALA A 598 -12.15 11.28 -25.37
C ALA A 598 -10.74 10.80 -25.80
N ALA A 599 -10.14 11.43 -26.81
CA ALA A 599 -8.78 11.12 -27.23
C ALA A 599 -7.74 11.40 -26.12
N ALA A 600 -7.91 12.51 -25.38
CA ALA A 600 -7.05 12.83 -24.23
C ALA A 600 -7.22 11.81 -23.10
N ALA A 601 -8.46 11.38 -22.81
CA ALA A 601 -8.73 10.35 -21.81
C ALA A 601 -8.10 9.00 -22.19
N LEU A 602 -8.21 8.60 -23.46
CA LEU A 602 -7.61 7.36 -23.97
C LEU A 602 -6.08 7.39 -23.95
N ALA A 603 -5.46 8.53 -24.26
CA ALA A 603 -4.01 8.68 -24.29
C ALA A 603 -3.33 8.38 -22.94
N LEU A 604 -4.06 8.58 -21.83
CA LEU A 604 -3.57 8.34 -20.48
C LEU A 604 -3.87 6.93 -19.97
N ARG A 605 -4.77 6.19 -20.63
CA ARG A 605 -5.38 4.96 -20.06
C ARG A 605 -5.17 3.71 -20.90
N ARG A 606 -5.08 3.83 -22.22
CA ARG A 606 -4.88 2.67 -23.10
C ARG A 606 -3.40 2.32 -23.21
N THR A 607 -2.87 1.72 -22.16
CA THR A 607 -1.52 1.16 -22.14
C THR A 607 -1.43 -0.14 -22.94
N LEU A 608 -0.31 -0.35 -23.62
CA LEU A 608 0.03 -1.62 -24.26
C LEU A 608 1.13 -2.32 -23.44
N ASN A 609 0.78 -3.47 -22.86
CA ASN A 609 1.74 -4.30 -22.11
C ASN A 609 2.34 -5.35 -23.05
N LEU A 610 3.66 -5.37 -23.15
CA LEU A 610 4.44 -6.32 -23.96
C LEU A 610 5.50 -6.98 -23.09
N LEU A 611 5.82 -8.23 -23.38
CA LEU A 611 6.97 -8.90 -22.78
C LEU A 611 8.23 -8.64 -23.58
N LYS A 612 9.36 -8.52 -22.88
CA LYS A 612 10.70 -8.48 -23.46
C LYS A 612 11.58 -9.54 -22.82
N ASP A 613 12.33 -10.22 -23.67
CA ASP A 613 13.32 -11.18 -23.25
C ASP A 613 14.67 -10.48 -23.02
N PRO A 614 15.22 -10.47 -21.79
CA PRO A 614 16.48 -9.77 -21.51
C PRO A 614 17.70 -10.48 -22.14
N VAL A 615 17.60 -11.78 -22.43
CA VAL A 615 18.70 -12.60 -22.95
C VAL A 615 18.87 -12.43 -24.46
N THR A 616 17.77 -12.43 -25.21
CA THR A 616 17.76 -12.28 -26.67
C THR A 616 17.53 -10.83 -27.12
N GLY A 617 16.89 -10.02 -26.27
CA GLY A 617 16.46 -8.66 -26.60
C GLY A 617 15.16 -8.60 -27.40
N GLU A 618 14.55 -9.75 -27.71
CA GLU A 618 13.29 -9.85 -28.45
C GLU A 618 12.12 -9.30 -27.64
N MET A 619 11.18 -8.67 -28.34
CA MET A 619 9.97 -8.10 -27.76
C MET A 619 8.74 -8.76 -28.38
N GLN A 620 7.70 -8.93 -27.56
CA GLN A 620 6.41 -9.43 -28.00
C GLN A 620 5.80 -8.48 -29.03
N ALA A 621 5.29 -9.03 -30.13
CA ALA A 621 4.57 -8.23 -31.11
C ALA A 621 3.17 -7.86 -30.56
N PRO A 622 2.64 -6.66 -30.86
CA PRO A 622 1.32 -6.29 -30.38
C PRO A 622 0.23 -7.23 -30.91
N GLY A 623 -0.56 -7.80 -29.98
CA GLY A 623 -1.59 -8.80 -30.30
C GLY A 623 -1.06 -10.23 -30.45
N GLU A 624 0.26 -10.47 -30.34
CA GLU A 624 0.82 -11.82 -30.30
C GLU A 624 0.43 -12.51 -28.98
N PRO A 625 -0.16 -13.72 -29.00
CA PRO A 625 -0.42 -14.47 -27.78
C PRO A 625 0.87 -14.74 -27.03
N GLU A 626 0.86 -14.56 -25.71
CA GLU A 626 2.04 -14.74 -24.85
C GLU A 626 2.71 -16.12 -25.05
N ALA A 627 1.91 -17.18 -25.20
CA ALA A 627 2.42 -18.52 -25.46
C ALA A 627 3.23 -18.62 -26.77
N SER A 628 2.80 -17.91 -27.83
CA SER A 628 3.51 -17.85 -29.11
C SER A 628 4.84 -17.13 -28.96
N PHE A 629 4.83 -15.97 -28.27
CA PHE A 629 6.05 -15.22 -27.99
C PHE A 629 7.05 -16.04 -27.17
N ARG A 630 6.59 -16.67 -26.09
CA ARG A 630 7.41 -17.54 -25.24
C ARG A 630 8.00 -18.71 -26.02
N GLY A 631 7.20 -19.34 -26.89
CA GLY A 631 7.68 -20.42 -27.77
C GLY A 631 8.79 -19.96 -28.72
N ARG A 632 8.58 -18.81 -29.40
CA ARG A 632 9.56 -18.22 -30.32
C ARG A 632 10.86 -17.84 -29.63
N VAL A 633 10.77 -17.18 -28.46
CA VAL A 633 11.95 -16.79 -27.66
C VAL A 633 12.68 -18.01 -27.11
N SER A 634 11.97 -19.06 -26.68
CA SER A 634 12.59 -20.31 -26.22
C SER A 634 13.41 -20.95 -27.32
N ALA A 635 12.87 -21.08 -28.53
CA ALA A 635 13.59 -21.60 -29.68
C ALA A 635 14.82 -20.76 -30.04
N LEU A 636 14.71 -19.43 -29.93
CA LEU A 636 15.83 -18.52 -30.19
C LEU A 636 16.92 -18.59 -29.11
N ARG A 637 16.54 -18.67 -27.83
CA ARG A 637 17.46 -18.91 -26.70
C ARG A 637 18.20 -20.23 -26.89
N GLU A 638 17.51 -21.30 -27.29
CA GLU A 638 18.11 -22.60 -27.56
C GLU A 638 19.10 -22.57 -28.74
N ALA A 639 18.71 -21.94 -29.86
CA ALA A 639 19.58 -21.82 -31.03
C ALA A 639 20.85 -21.00 -30.74
N ARG A 640 20.71 -19.88 -30.03
CA ARG A 640 21.85 -19.03 -29.64
C ARG A 640 22.76 -19.74 -28.64
N ARG A 641 22.18 -20.43 -27.65
CA ARG A 641 22.92 -21.29 -26.72
C ARG A 641 23.72 -22.34 -27.47
N ALA A 642 23.12 -23.09 -28.39
CA ALA A 642 23.84 -24.13 -29.14
C ALA A 642 25.02 -23.57 -29.97
N ALA A 643 24.84 -22.39 -30.59
CA ALA A 643 25.88 -21.72 -31.36
C ALA A 643 27.02 -21.17 -30.49
N GLU A 644 26.72 -20.61 -29.32
CA GLU A 644 27.72 -20.07 -28.39
C GLU A 644 28.40 -21.18 -27.56
N GLU A 645 27.68 -22.23 -27.17
CA GLU A 645 28.21 -23.40 -26.46
C GLU A 645 29.31 -24.06 -27.27
N THR A 646 29.08 -24.24 -28.59
CA THR A 646 30.10 -24.77 -29.50
C THR A 646 31.35 -23.90 -29.50
N LYS A 647 31.20 -22.57 -29.67
CA LYS A 647 32.35 -21.65 -29.70
C LYS A 647 33.10 -21.56 -28.37
N ALA A 648 32.38 -21.58 -27.25
CA ALA A 648 32.95 -21.40 -25.91
C ALA A 648 33.59 -22.68 -25.37
N LEU A 649 33.00 -23.85 -25.63
CA LEU A 649 33.46 -25.12 -25.09
C LEU A 649 34.47 -25.83 -26.00
N ASP A 650 34.49 -25.58 -27.31
CA ASP A 650 35.40 -26.25 -28.25
C ASP A 650 36.90 -26.12 -27.87
N PRO A 651 37.42 -24.95 -27.44
CA PRO A 651 38.81 -24.85 -26.99
C PRO A 651 39.10 -25.72 -25.76
N LEU A 652 38.15 -25.85 -24.84
CA LEU A 652 38.29 -26.66 -23.62
C LEU A 652 38.15 -28.16 -23.94
N ARG A 653 37.24 -28.54 -24.84
CA ARG A 653 37.14 -29.92 -25.36
C ARG A 653 38.45 -30.37 -25.99
N ARG A 654 39.01 -29.55 -26.88
CA ARG A 654 40.32 -29.84 -27.50
C ARG A 654 41.46 -29.94 -26.49
N ARG A 655 41.39 -29.26 -25.34
CA ARG A 655 42.38 -29.41 -24.26
C ARG A 655 42.22 -30.74 -23.53
N LEU A 656 40.98 -31.14 -23.25
CA LEU A 656 40.69 -32.44 -22.67
C LEU A 656 41.13 -33.59 -23.60
N ASP A 657 40.79 -33.52 -24.89
CA ASP A 657 41.16 -34.54 -25.88
C ASP A 657 42.69 -34.74 -25.92
N ARG A 658 43.46 -33.64 -25.92
CA ARG A 658 44.95 -33.72 -25.89
C ARG A 658 45.48 -34.35 -24.60
N ALA A 659 44.87 -34.04 -23.46
CA ALA A 659 45.26 -34.61 -22.18
C ALA A 659 44.93 -36.11 -22.13
N GLU A 660 43.78 -36.53 -22.65
CA GLU A 660 43.38 -37.93 -22.77
C GLU A 660 44.31 -38.72 -23.71
N ASP A 661 44.66 -38.15 -24.86
CA ASP A 661 45.60 -38.77 -25.78
C ASP A 661 47.00 -38.91 -25.14
N ARG A 662 47.45 -37.92 -24.37
CA ARG A 662 48.71 -37.99 -23.62
C ARG A 662 48.70 -39.11 -22.58
N VAL A 663 47.61 -39.23 -21.81
CA VAL A 663 47.40 -40.33 -20.86
C VAL A 663 47.47 -41.68 -21.60
N ARG A 664 46.72 -41.83 -22.70
CA ARG A 664 46.71 -43.07 -23.49
C ARG A 664 48.10 -43.47 -23.99
N GLN A 665 48.88 -42.51 -24.50
CA GLN A 665 50.25 -42.76 -24.96
C GLN A 665 51.20 -43.17 -23.83
N LEU A 666 51.06 -42.58 -22.65
CA LEU A 666 51.86 -42.92 -21.48
C LEU A 666 51.47 -44.29 -20.90
N GLU A 667 50.20 -44.64 -20.87
CA GLU A 667 49.73 -45.97 -20.44
C GLU A 667 50.30 -47.08 -21.31
N ILE A 668 50.31 -46.89 -22.64
CA ILE A 668 50.93 -47.84 -23.58
C ILE A 668 52.44 -47.99 -23.30
N LYS A 669 53.14 -46.87 -23.04
CA LYS A 669 54.58 -46.89 -22.72
C LYS A 669 54.87 -47.57 -21.40
N VAL A 670 54.09 -47.29 -20.35
CA VAL A 670 54.20 -47.93 -19.04
C VAL A 670 54.00 -49.44 -19.19
N GLU A 671 52.96 -49.88 -19.89
CA GLU A 671 52.68 -51.31 -20.08
C GLU A 671 53.81 -52.01 -20.86
N SER A 672 54.29 -51.39 -21.93
CA SER A 672 55.44 -51.89 -22.70
C SER A 672 56.69 -52.00 -21.82
N GLN A 673 57.06 -50.94 -21.09
CA GLN A 673 58.23 -50.92 -20.21
C GLN A 673 58.11 -51.92 -19.06
N ARG A 674 56.91 -52.08 -18.50
CA ARG A 674 56.61 -53.05 -17.43
C ARG A 674 56.77 -54.49 -17.91
N SER A 675 56.32 -54.78 -19.14
CA SER A 675 56.50 -56.09 -19.77
C SER A 675 57.99 -56.40 -20.05
N GLU A 676 58.74 -55.41 -20.53
CA GLU A 676 60.18 -55.53 -20.82
C GLU A 676 61.02 -55.69 -19.55
N SER A 677 60.67 -54.99 -18.47
CA SER A 677 61.30 -55.12 -17.15
C SER A 677 61.05 -56.53 -16.57
N LYS A 678 59.80 -57.02 -16.59
CA LYS A 678 59.46 -58.40 -16.15
C LYS A 678 60.22 -59.47 -16.92
N ALA A 679 60.34 -59.34 -18.25
CA ALA A 679 61.08 -60.26 -19.09
C ALA A 679 62.59 -60.27 -18.74
N ARG A 680 63.19 -59.10 -18.48
CA ARG A 680 64.61 -58.98 -18.10
C ARG A 680 64.91 -59.47 -16.68
N SER A 681 63.97 -59.29 -15.74
CA SER A 681 64.09 -59.83 -14.38
C SER A 681 64.06 -61.37 -14.38
N ALA A 682 63.26 -61.99 -15.25
CA ALA A 682 63.25 -63.44 -15.45
C ALA A 682 64.58 -63.97 -16.02
N ASP A 683 65.19 -63.25 -16.97
CA ASP A 683 66.48 -63.61 -17.59
C ASP A 683 67.66 -63.45 -16.61
N THR A 684 67.54 -62.52 -15.66
CA THR A 684 68.49 -62.31 -14.56
C THR A 684 68.40 -63.42 -13.50
N ALA A 685 67.20 -63.94 -13.22
CA ALA A 685 66.99 -65.07 -12.30
C ALA A 685 67.56 -66.40 -12.85
N LEU A 686 67.47 -66.62 -14.17
CA LEU A 686 68.03 -67.80 -14.85
C LEU A 686 69.57 -67.85 -14.84
N SER A 687 70.25 -66.71 -14.71
CA SER A 687 71.72 -66.65 -14.70
C SER A 687 72.35 -66.68 -13.29
N VAL A 688 71.54 -66.54 -12.23
CA VAL A 688 71.95 -66.78 -10.83
C VAL A 688 71.73 -68.25 -10.43
N GLY A 689 70.81 -68.96 -11.08
CA GLY A 689 70.48 -70.37 -10.81
C GLY A 689 71.49 -71.43 -11.28
N LEU A 690 72.55 -71.07 -12.01
CA LEU A 690 73.59 -72.00 -12.46
C LEU A 690 74.87 -71.98 -11.61
N GLY A 691 74.90 -71.20 -10.51
CA GLY A 691 76.12 -70.96 -9.73
C GLY A 691 76.31 -71.77 -8.44
N VAL A 692 75.35 -72.59 -7.99
CA VAL A 692 75.38 -73.20 -6.64
C VAL A 692 75.16 -74.72 -6.60
N LEU A 693 75.16 -75.44 -7.73
CA LEU A 693 75.10 -76.91 -7.73
C LEU A 693 76.28 -77.53 -8.48
N GLY A 694 77.22 -78.16 -7.74
CA GLY A 694 78.11 -79.18 -8.29
C GLY A 694 79.62 -78.95 -8.12
N GLY A 695 80.10 -78.75 -6.89
CA GLY A 695 81.51 -79.00 -6.57
C GLY A 695 81.78 -80.49 -6.43
N LEU A 696 82.45 -81.09 -7.43
CA LEU A 696 83.27 -82.31 -7.31
C LEU A 696 84.00 -82.58 -8.64
N LEU A 697 85.15 -81.94 -8.84
CA LEU A 697 86.39 -82.45 -9.48
C LEU A 697 87.26 -81.27 -9.96
N GLY A 698 88.55 -81.36 -9.68
CA GLY A 698 89.49 -80.24 -9.65
C GLY A 698 89.84 -79.59 -10.99
N SER A 699 90.20 -78.31 -10.97
CA SER A 699 91.61 -77.91 -11.04
C SER A 699 91.72 -76.38 -10.91
N LYS A 700 92.83 -75.95 -10.32
CA LYS A 700 93.21 -74.54 -10.10
C LYS A 700 93.21 -73.76 -11.42
N ARG A 701 92.47 -72.63 -11.51
CA ARG A 701 92.91 -71.41 -12.22
C ARG A 701 92.00 -70.19 -11.97
N SER A 702 92.63 -69.17 -11.37
CA SER A 702 92.32 -67.72 -11.30
C SER A 702 90.86 -67.26 -11.15
N LEU A 703 90.53 -66.86 -9.91
CA LEU A 703 89.59 -65.77 -9.63
C LEU A 703 90.12 -64.47 -10.28
N GLY A 704 89.33 -63.83 -11.14
CA GLY A 704 89.67 -62.50 -11.68
C GLY A 704 88.66 -61.86 -12.65
N GLY A 705 87.77 -62.63 -13.27
CA GLY A 705 86.90 -62.11 -14.35
C GLY A 705 85.39 -62.02 -14.08
N ALA A 706 84.91 -62.40 -12.89
CA ALA A 706 83.48 -62.66 -12.65
C ALA A 706 82.72 -61.55 -11.87
N ILE A 707 83.41 -60.56 -11.29
CA ILE A 707 82.76 -59.52 -10.45
C ILE A 707 82.30 -58.30 -11.29
N SER A 708 82.90 -58.05 -12.45
CA SER A 708 82.55 -56.92 -13.33
C SER A 708 81.22 -57.11 -14.11
N ARG A 709 80.88 -58.36 -14.46
CA ARG A 709 79.70 -58.66 -15.30
C ARG A 709 78.36 -58.72 -14.52
N THR A 710 78.39 -59.01 -13.22
CA THR A 710 77.21 -59.02 -12.33
C THR A 710 76.84 -57.62 -11.82
N ALA A 711 77.83 -56.76 -11.55
CA ALA A 711 77.59 -55.37 -11.17
C ALA A 711 77.02 -54.51 -12.31
N SER A 712 77.43 -54.78 -13.56
CA SER A 712 76.91 -54.09 -14.76
C SER A 712 75.45 -54.46 -15.06
N LYS A 713 75.07 -55.74 -14.90
CA LYS A 713 73.69 -56.22 -15.12
C LYS A 713 72.71 -55.72 -14.05
N LYS A 714 73.12 -55.68 -12.78
CA LYS A 714 72.31 -55.11 -11.69
C LYS A 714 72.00 -53.63 -11.94
N ARG A 715 73.02 -52.83 -12.28
CA ARG A 715 72.84 -51.40 -12.63
C ARG A 715 71.94 -51.18 -13.86
N MET A 716 71.83 -52.15 -14.76
CA MET A 716 70.92 -52.06 -15.91
C MET A 716 69.47 -52.39 -15.53
N ALA A 717 69.25 -53.31 -14.59
CA ALA A 717 67.94 -53.60 -14.02
C ALA A 717 67.44 -52.41 -13.18
N ASP A 718 68.29 -51.87 -12.30
CA ASP A 718 67.98 -50.68 -11.49
C ASP A 718 67.58 -49.49 -12.40
N ARG A 719 68.32 -49.26 -13.51
CA ARG A 719 67.97 -48.23 -14.50
C ARG A 719 66.66 -48.48 -15.27
N ALA A 720 66.24 -49.74 -15.38
CA ALA A 720 64.98 -50.09 -16.04
C ALA A 720 63.78 -49.88 -15.10
N GLU A 721 63.99 -50.10 -13.80
CA GLU A 721 63.06 -49.76 -12.72
C GLU A 721 62.94 -48.24 -12.56
N ASP A 722 64.05 -47.49 -12.48
CA ASP A 722 64.05 -46.02 -12.44
C ASP A 722 63.26 -45.40 -13.62
N ARG A 723 63.37 -46.00 -14.81
CA ARG A 723 62.61 -45.56 -16.00
C ARG A 723 61.13 -45.87 -15.91
N LEU A 724 60.77 -47.00 -15.30
CA LEU A 724 59.36 -47.35 -15.08
C LEU A 724 58.75 -46.40 -14.05
N GLU A 725 59.43 -46.12 -12.94
CA GLU A 725 59.00 -45.16 -11.93
C GLU A 725 58.83 -43.75 -12.54
N ALA A 726 59.76 -43.31 -13.38
CA ALA A 726 59.64 -42.03 -14.09
C ALA A 726 58.40 -41.99 -15.02
N LEU A 727 58.13 -43.05 -15.78
CA LEU A 727 56.95 -43.13 -16.64
C LEU A 727 55.63 -43.22 -15.87
N GLU A 728 55.63 -43.90 -14.71
CA GLU A 728 54.48 -43.95 -13.81
C GLU A 728 54.20 -42.58 -13.17
N SER A 729 55.24 -41.83 -12.82
CA SER A 729 55.13 -40.43 -12.37
C SER A 729 54.58 -39.53 -13.48
N ASP A 730 55.13 -39.60 -14.69
CA ASP A 730 54.64 -38.83 -15.85
C ASP A 730 53.17 -39.15 -16.17
N LEU A 731 52.76 -40.41 -15.99
CA LEU A 731 51.37 -40.83 -16.17
C LEU A 731 50.46 -40.25 -15.08
N ALA A 732 50.92 -40.20 -13.82
CA ALA A 732 50.17 -39.57 -12.73
C ALA A 732 49.95 -38.08 -13.00
N ASP A 733 50.99 -37.36 -13.46
CA ASP A 733 50.90 -35.95 -13.82
C ASP A 733 49.95 -35.72 -15.01
N ALA A 734 50.03 -36.57 -16.04
CA ALA A 734 49.13 -36.49 -17.19
C ALA A 734 47.66 -36.77 -16.80
N ARG A 735 47.41 -37.68 -15.85
CA ARG A 735 46.06 -37.93 -15.31
C ARG A 735 45.53 -36.73 -14.54
N ALA A 736 46.36 -36.08 -13.72
CA ALA A 736 45.99 -34.85 -13.03
C ALA A 736 45.70 -33.69 -14.01
N GLU A 737 46.48 -33.58 -15.09
CA GLU A 737 46.23 -32.61 -16.18
C GLU A 737 44.88 -32.86 -16.86
N ARG A 738 44.56 -34.12 -17.17
CA ARG A 738 43.24 -34.52 -17.72
C ARG A 738 42.11 -34.15 -16.76
N ASP A 739 42.23 -34.48 -15.48
CA ASP A 739 41.16 -34.23 -14.50
C ASP A 739 40.92 -32.73 -14.31
N THR A 740 41.98 -31.92 -14.35
CA THR A 740 41.90 -30.46 -14.34
C THR A 740 41.19 -29.93 -15.59
N ALA A 741 41.52 -30.44 -16.77
CA ALA A 741 40.86 -30.05 -18.02
C ALA A 741 39.36 -30.45 -18.04
N ALA A 742 39.03 -31.63 -17.51
CA ALA A 742 37.66 -32.12 -17.39
C ALA A 742 36.84 -31.24 -16.42
N ALA A 743 37.40 -30.90 -15.26
CA ALA A 743 36.75 -30.01 -14.29
C ALA A 743 36.52 -28.61 -14.85
N ALA A 744 37.50 -28.05 -15.59
CA ALA A 744 37.35 -26.76 -16.24
C ALA A 744 36.25 -26.75 -17.32
N LEU A 745 36.15 -27.82 -18.12
CA LEU A 745 35.08 -27.99 -19.09
C LEU A 745 33.70 -28.11 -18.43
N ALA A 746 33.61 -28.87 -17.33
CA ALA A 746 32.37 -29.03 -16.57
C ALA A 746 31.88 -27.69 -15.96
N ALA A 747 32.78 -26.94 -15.32
CA ALA A 747 32.46 -25.64 -14.74
C ALA A 747 32.04 -24.62 -15.82
N ALA A 748 32.74 -24.57 -16.95
CA ALA A 748 32.38 -23.69 -18.06
C ALA A 748 31.01 -24.03 -18.66
N ARG A 749 30.66 -25.32 -18.74
CA ARG A 749 29.34 -25.77 -19.21
C ARG A 749 28.22 -25.36 -18.26
N GLU A 750 28.45 -25.45 -16.96
CA GLU A 750 27.47 -25.05 -15.94
C GLU A 750 27.24 -23.53 -15.93
N GLU A 751 28.33 -22.74 -15.97
CA GLU A 751 28.28 -21.28 -16.08
C GLU A 751 27.51 -20.84 -17.35
N HIS A 752 27.79 -21.50 -18.48
CA HIS A 752 27.13 -21.23 -19.75
C HIS A 752 25.63 -21.56 -19.70
N LEU A 753 25.24 -22.65 -19.04
CA LEU A 753 23.84 -23.04 -18.88
C LEU A 753 23.06 -22.02 -18.03
N ARG A 754 23.65 -21.54 -16.92
CA ARG A 754 23.02 -20.53 -16.05
C ARG A 754 22.73 -19.22 -16.78
N ARG A 755 23.63 -18.78 -17.66
CA ARG A 755 23.49 -17.53 -18.42
C ARG A 755 22.27 -17.51 -19.35
N PHE A 756 21.88 -18.65 -19.92
CA PHE A 756 20.78 -18.74 -20.88
C PHE A 756 19.44 -19.18 -20.27
N LEU A 757 19.49 -19.87 -19.12
CA LEU A 757 18.31 -20.23 -18.34
C LEU A 757 17.88 -19.13 -17.35
N GLY A 758 18.77 -18.18 -17.02
CA GLY A 758 18.46 -17.06 -16.14
C GLY A 758 17.71 -15.90 -16.83
N GLY A 759 17.03 -15.09 -16.03
CA GLY A 759 16.33 -13.87 -16.45
C GLY A 759 14.86 -14.09 -16.79
N ASP A 760 13.98 -13.69 -15.87
CA ASP A 760 12.54 -13.62 -16.11
C ASP A 760 12.24 -12.58 -17.21
N MET A 761 11.17 -12.82 -17.97
CA MET A 761 10.72 -11.87 -18.98
C MET A 761 10.29 -10.56 -18.32
N GLU A 762 10.71 -9.45 -18.90
CA GLU A 762 10.40 -8.12 -18.40
C GLU A 762 9.09 -7.64 -19.00
N ALA A 763 8.16 -7.18 -18.16
CA ALA A 763 6.95 -6.51 -18.63
C ALA A 763 7.25 -5.05 -18.96
N ILE A 764 6.92 -4.63 -20.18
CA ILE A 764 7.05 -3.26 -20.66
C ILE A 764 5.67 -2.70 -20.91
N THR A 765 5.36 -1.59 -20.24
CA THR A 765 4.11 -0.86 -20.43
C THR A 765 4.37 0.37 -21.31
N LEU A 766 3.71 0.43 -22.47
CA LEU A 766 3.81 1.53 -23.41
C LEU A 766 2.53 2.37 -23.37
N LEU A 767 2.70 3.69 -23.35
CA LEU A 767 1.60 4.64 -23.56
C LEU A 767 1.49 5.03 -25.04
N PRO A 768 0.29 5.41 -25.52
CA PRO A 768 0.13 6.03 -26.82
C PRO A 768 1.01 7.29 -26.94
N ALA A 769 1.56 7.54 -28.13
CA ALA A 769 2.47 8.67 -28.32
C ALA A 769 1.82 10.04 -27.96
N ALA A 770 2.53 10.88 -27.20
CA ALA A 770 2.00 12.15 -26.69
C ALA A 770 1.50 13.14 -27.78
N ARG A 771 2.00 13.02 -29.02
CA ARG A 771 1.55 13.82 -30.17
C ARG A 771 1.04 12.90 -31.27
N GLY A 772 -0.27 12.94 -31.53
CA GLY A 772 -0.92 12.13 -32.57
C GLY A 772 -0.99 10.63 -32.29
N GLY A 773 -0.73 10.19 -31.05
CA GLY A 773 -0.79 8.76 -30.68
C GLY A 773 -2.20 8.21 -30.51
N VAL A 774 -3.22 9.06 -30.50
CA VAL A 774 -4.63 8.67 -30.50
C VAL A 774 -5.32 9.42 -31.62
N GLN A 775 -5.80 8.69 -32.62
CA GLN A 775 -6.58 9.23 -33.74
C GLN A 775 -7.99 8.65 -33.68
N ILE A 776 -9.00 9.52 -33.67
CA ILE A 776 -10.41 9.10 -33.73
C ILE A 776 -10.80 8.93 -35.20
N LEU A 777 -11.26 7.73 -35.56
CA LEU A 777 -11.70 7.35 -36.90
C LEU A 777 -13.20 7.57 -37.07
N SER A 778 -14.00 7.20 -36.07
CA SER A 778 -15.44 7.46 -36.00
C SER A 778 -15.86 7.81 -34.58
N PHE A 779 -16.90 8.63 -34.43
CA PHE A 779 -17.32 9.16 -33.14
C PHE A 779 -18.81 9.51 -33.13
N GLY A 780 -19.51 9.12 -32.08
CA GLY A 780 -20.94 9.40 -31.96
C GLY A 780 -21.56 8.82 -30.69
N ILE A 781 -22.88 8.63 -30.73
CA ILE A 781 -23.66 8.09 -29.63
C ILE A 781 -24.18 6.71 -30.03
N LEU A 782 -23.80 5.68 -29.30
CA LEU A 782 -24.36 4.34 -29.44
C LEU A 782 -25.52 4.15 -28.47
N TRP A 783 -26.67 3.78 -29.01
CA TRP A 783 -27.86 3.35 -28.31
C TRP A 783 -27.93 1.84 -28.29
N LYS A 784 -27.72 1.21 -27.12
CA LYS A 784 -27.75 -0.25 -26.96
C LYS A 784 -28.65 -0.68 -25.80
N PRO A 785 -29.19 -1.91 -25.78
CA PRO A 785 -29.93 -2.45 -24.66
C PRO A 785 -29.15 -2.36 -23.36
N ARG A 786 -29.86 -2.08 -22.28
CA ARG A 786 -29.31 -2.16 -20.93
C ARG A 786 -28.96 -3.62 -20.64
N SER A 787 -27.66 -3.92 -20.59
CA SER A 787 -27.11 -5.23 -20.22
C SER A 787 -27.27 -5.52 -18.74
#